data_AF-A0AAU7PQI7-F1
#
_entry.id   AF-A0AAU7PQI7-F1
#
_cell.length_a   1.000
_cell.length_b   1.000
_cell.length_c   1.000
_cell.angle_alpha   90.00
_cell.angle_beta   90.00
_cell.angle_gamma   90.00
#
_symmetry.space_group_name_H-M   'P 1'
#
loop_
_entity.id
_entity.type
_entity.pdbx_description
1 polymer ?
#
loop_
_entity_poly.entity_id
_entity_poly.type
_entity_poly.pdbx_seq_one_letter_code
_entity_poly.pdbx_strand_id
1 'polypeptide(L)'
;MVKKELIQKAVAPILTAACVLSQFGIAWAGVTGSSTAIRERGIYIQGDWKYENESWKHYEGTGTLSAGWIQKASGWYYLRPEDGTMMTGWFQDDKGIKYYLNTSNDGTEGQMRSGWYQDGSGTWYFFNTANEGTFGAMKTGWQWIDGYCYYFNAADGTDMGKMYTGQTTPDGYFVNGEGCWAESDGNVHYEAGRGLASVPASENTKKTASSGGGSSSSGRNSSSSGGSSSGNENNGSSPNGNEGNHNEESRNQEGKDVFVNEEKTKLVDLGWIQYAVIAFQEGSIDDYTIDADGTDITDVCTSVDDDGTVVKWQTTLWNPGTITVTRISDGKEQKVKVGKGSMAELPERGSLDSAPSAILTNGSISVFDYWLDNYDNDGNVRVRPEKTTFRLSGKSQEASPEVPADYYLPDTMIDKDGKGRIQLKLSLKTLAQEKWFDQLKAIKALDAENSILNKNLVFTTAIETEYGKTGVITIQLPQTNLFTRGRYQLNLSSGSSKATMNVPLHLVDNRLFVMNLNALNPSPKQGEDFAFHITGPTGESFGTEILSPIYRVDLTMPSGKVKSLTEINQWYEIGPMLHICGTDTDDNVITDESGIYTVTAYANGYQTMSKKVEVGSNSQSEAGDIKIHAMAGSYSIDAMSSATVVIPDGGSGGSGSSGGSKMNGFLIFDHDLLANALILHEIDHVSEDSEAVVQWWYDQKAQAVMDENAEVFYDFTHYLNAVKDEKLGAGKYLSFEKYKEIQAGGETLNRPYQIKRVLEDGKLGTVESLLSVVGKAAPALKGAEGKLGEDLVLTSDKDLEYISKITALYLDNSAIALRSDDYIRAYKISEAKESVSILSKTQGTGGGTLQLTEGEHKLRVVAEGYKEQTVVLHVVKELEKFNLSLADNPDRAEAEETTAYHVGQMVSINAAADEADESQEKLRGDFMKNLTGVTLTGPDDNTRKVLSKEQGGLFSQDNYEKGEYSLTLQKDLFQKAGRYTVLVTAEGYTAKTLTFEILEAAGKPAENEKSAPGVETTKYAKAAISNPAYYRVTFDVTDEKAAKEYLNADKTVFVNGIPYKKVISFSGSKPNEFKVSKDESYGVVKYLDFTADGFTEEENEVVIEVNGYETLTFIVPLSASETGVEGKSASVSLKAEEKAAEMKEEPAETEEEKTEEPKEEPAETEEEKTEEPKEEPAETEEEKTEEPKEEPAETEEEKTEEPKEEPAETEEEKAEEPKVEPKEEPAGTAEDKTEDTKKETVEIKEENAKEAAESKTE
;
A
#
# COMPACT_ATOMS: atom_id res chain seq x y z
N MET A 1 27.32 -8.11 -65.01
CA MET A 1 26.73 -9.29 -65.71
C MET A 1 25.48 -9.67 -64.92
N VAL A 2 24.25 -9.66 -65.45
CA VAL A 2 23.65 -10.42 -66.57
C VAL A 2 23.06 -11.76 -66.09
N LYS A 3 21.72 -11.86 -66.16
CA LYS A 3 20.85 -13.07 -66.04
C LYS A 3 20.74 -13.67 -64.61
N LYS A 4 19.61 -14.26 -64.19
CA LYS A 4 18.28 -14.56 -64.82
C LYS A 4 17.19 -14.31 -63.74
N GLU A 5 15.98 -13.79 -63.98
CA GLU A 5 14.84 -14.33 -64.77
C GLU A 5 14.31 -15.68 -64.21
N LEU A 6 13.00 -16.00 -64.12
CA LEU A 6 11.79 -15.34 -64.66
C LEU A 6 10.46 -15.89 -64.04
N ILE A 7 9.45 -15.01 -63.87
CA ILE A 7 8.01 -15.15 -64.30
C ILE A 7 7.03 -16.21 -63.71
N GLN A 8 5.96 -15.69 -63.07
CA GLN A 8 4.50 -15.80 -63.38
C GLN A 8 3.79 -17.17 -63.46
N LYS A 9 2.44 -17.32 -63.37
CA LYS A 9 1.23 -16.44 -63.22
C LYS A 9 0.16 -17.29 -62.48
N ALA A 10 -0.77 -16.77 -61.67
CA ALA A 10 -2.07 -16.14 -62.00
C ALA A 10 -2.97 -16.96 -62.98
N VAL A 11 -4.32 -16.97 -62.91
CA VAL A 11 -5.30 -15.97 -62.43
C VAL A 11 -6.56 -16.67 -61.84
N ALA A 12 -7.40 -15.94 -61.08
CA ALA A 12 -8.84 -16.23 -60.82
C ALA A 12 -9.72 -15.78 -62.04
N PRO A 13 -10.91 -15.09 -62.01
CA PRO A 13 -11.78 -14.51 -60.93
C PRO A 13 -12.88 -15.54 -60.48
N ILE A 14 -14.16 -15.31 -60.09
CA ILE A 14 -15.23 -14.27 -60.15
C ILE A 14 -16.09 -14.44 -58.86
N LEU A 15 -16.47 -13.44 -58.03
CA LEU A 15 -17.48 -12.33 -58.17
C LEU A 15 -18.95 -12.84 -58.34
N THR A 16 -20.05 -12.16 -57.93
CA THR A 16 -20.36 -10.80 -57.42
C THR A 16 -21.65 -10.92 -56.54
N ALA A 17 -21.88 -10.20 -55.43
CA ALA A 17 -22.20 -8.77 -55.22
C ALA A 17 -23.55 -8.25 -55.78
N ALA A 18 -24.14 -7.25 -55.11
CA ALA A 18 -25.04 -6.17 -55.60
C ALA A 18 -25.43 -5.23 -54.42
N CYS A 19 -26.22 -4.16 -54.58
CA CYS A 19 -25.93 -2.85 -55.19
C CYS A 19 -27.09 -1.83 -54.89
N VAL A 20 -26.99 -0.49 -55.02
CA VAL A 20 -25.99 0.52 -54.63
C VAL A 20 -26.55 1.92 -54.98
N LEU A 21 -26.49 2.90 -54.07
CA LEU A 21 -26.93 4.31 -54.23
C LEU A 21 -26.17 5.20 -53.19
N SER A 22 -26.10 6.53 -53.26
CA SER A 22 -25.97 7.55 -54.35
C SER A 22 -25.96 8.95 -53.71
N GLN A 23 -25.24 10.00 -54.14
CA GLN A 23 -24.18 10.28 -55.13
C GLN A 23 -23.55 11.66 -54.72
N PHE A 24 -22.57 12.34 -55.35
CA PHE A 24 -22.02 12.36 -56.73
C PHE A 24 -20.47 12.25 -56.65
N GLY A 25 -19.53 13.05 -57.22
CA GLY A 25 -19.53 14.14 -58.22
C GLY A 25 -18.39 15.17 -57.99
N ILE A 26 -17.83 15.91 -58.97
CA ILE A 26 -17.86 15.78 -60.45
C ILE A 26 -16.52 16.30 -61.07
N ALA A 27 -15.71 15.37 -61.60
CA ALA A 27 -14.79 15.47 -62.77
C ALA A 27 -13.54 16.41 -62.89
N TRP A 28 -12.39 15.77 -63.16
CA TRP A 28 -11.41 15.97 -64.27
C TRP A 28 -10.42 17.18 -64.40
N ALA A 29 -9.13 16.82 -64.26
CA ALA A 29 -7.96 17.11 -65.15
C ALA A 29 -7.31 18.52 -65.26
N GLY A 30 -5.95 18.58 -65.22
CA GLY A 30 -5.20 19.85 -65.39
C GLY A 30 -3.64 19.87 -65.45
N VAL A 31 -2.93 18.73 -65.35
CA VAL A 31 -1.46 18.48 -65.62
C VAL A 31 -0.44 19.63 -65.46
N THR A 32 0.52 19.47 -64.53
CA THR A 32 1.99 19.59 -64.80
C THR A 32 2.81 19.04 -63.61
N GLY A 33 4.07 18.66 -63.85
CA GLY A 33 5.14 18.76 -62.82
C GLY A 33 5.31 17.64 -61.79
N SER A 34 5.85 16.49 -62.21
CA SER A 34 6.50 15.44 -61.39
C SER A 34 7.10 15.87 -60.03
N SER A 35 6.74 15.16 -58.94
CA SER A 35 7.72 14.58 -58.01
C SER A 35 7.13 13.52 -57.06
N THR A 36 7.98 12.57 -56.65
CA THR A 36 7.97 11.71 -55.43
C THR A 36 6.65 11.21 -54.82
N ALA A 37 6.62 9.90 -54.54
CA ALA A 37 5.60 9.27 -53.68
C ALA A 37 5.54 9.93 -52.28
N ILE A 38 4.33 10.08 -51.76
CA ILE A 38 4.08 10.56 -50.40
C ILE A 38 4.58 9.49 -49.43
N ARG A 39 5.63 9.82 -48.66
CA ARG A 39 5.91 9.13 -47.40
C ARG A 39 5.04 9.77 -46.32
N GLU A 40 4.27 8.94 -45.62
CA GLU A 40 3.58 9.37 -44.41
C GLU A 40 4.63 9.78 -43.37
N ARG A 41 4.52 11.01 -42.85
CA ARG A 41 5.30 11.46 -41.70
C ARG A 41 4.51 11.17 -40.43
N GLY A 42 4.73 10.00 -39.85
CA GLY A 42 4.54 9.84 -38.41
C GLY A 42 5.41 10.87 -37.68
N ILE A 43 4.87 11.45 -36.61
CA ILE A 43 5.65 12.30 -35.70
C ILE A 43 6.38 11.35 -34.77
N TYR A 44 7.70 11.28 -34.87
CA TYR A 44 8.52 10.38 -34.05
C TYR A 44 8.47 10.80 -32.57
N ILE A 45 8.31 9.80 -31.70
CA ILE A 45 8.51 9.94 -30.25
C ILE A 45 9.94 9.45 -29.92
N GLN A 46 10.36 9.56 -28.66
CA GLN A 46 11.77 9.69 -28.30
C GLN A 46 12.45 8.34 -28.04
N GLY A 47 13.06 7.74 -29.08
CA GLY A 47 13.93 6.58 -28.91
C GLY A 47 13.19 5.25 -28.81
N ASP A 48 12.13 5.11 -29.62
CA ASP A 48 11.20 3.98 -29.58
C ASP A 48 11.78 2.69 -30.19
N TRP A 49 11.44 1.57 -29.55
CA TRP A 49 11.52 0.24 -30.15
C TRP A 49 10.27 -0.03 -30.98
N LYS A 50 10.43 -0.69 -32.13
CA LYS A 50 9.34 -1.07 -33.02
C LYS A 50 9.56 -2.47 -33.58
N TYR A 51 8.53 -3.30 -33.51
CA TYR A 51 8.53 -4.63 -34.10
C TYR A 51 8.09 -4.53 -35.58
N GLU A 52 8.98 -4.84 -36.51
CA GLU A 52 8.73 -4.76 -37.96
C GLU A 52 9.35 -5.95 -38.71
N ASN A 53 8.55 -6.64 -39.52
CA ASN A 53 8.98 -7.80 -40.31
C ASN A 53 9.63 -8.90 -39.45
N GLU A 54 8.90 -9.34 -38.40
CA GLU A 54 9.31 -10.45 -37.51
C GLU A 54 10.63 -10.19 -36.75
N SER A 55 10.95 -8.92 -36.46
CA SER A 55 12.12 -8.54 -35.65
C SER A 55 11.94 -7.16 -35.00
N TRP A 56 12.54 -6.99 -33.83
CA TRP A 56 12.67 -5.68 -33.17
C TRP A 56 13.70 -4.79 -33.88
N LYS A 57 13.40 -3.49 -33.93
CA LYS A 57 14.26 -2.40 -34.43
C LYS A 57 14.15 -1.19 -33.51
N HIS A 58 15.17 -0.35 -33.46
CA HIS A 58 15.18 0.88 -32.66
C HIS A 58 15.40 2.09 -33.55
N TYR A 59 14.67 3.17 -33.30
CA TYR A 59 14.80 4.44 -34.04
C TYR A 59 15.24 5.56 -33.11
N GLU A 60 16.24 6.33 -33.53
CA GLU A 60 16.65 7.56 -32.87
C GLU A 60 15.56 8.64 -33.02
N GLY A 61 15.55 9.64 -32.13
CA GLY A 61 14.59 10.77 -32.17
C GLY A 61 14.66 11.63 -33.45
N THR A 62 15.61 11.39 -34.35
CA THR A 62 15.68 11.96 -35.70
C THR A 62 14.84 11.20 -36.74
N GLY A 63 14.25 10.05 -36.37
CA GLY A 63 13.66 9.08 -37.30
C GLY A 63 14.68 8.19 -38.01
N THR A 64 15.95 8.20 -37.58
CA THR A 64 17.03 7.38 -38.14
C THR A 64 17.04 6.00 -37.46
N LEU A 65 17.18 4.94 -38.25
CA LEU A 65 17.30 3.56 -37.76
C LEU A 65 18.67 3.38 -37.07
N SER A 66 18.68 2.91 -35.82
CA SER A 66 19.91 2.62 -35.08
C SER A 66 20.60 1.33 -35.57
N ALA A 67 21.92 1.27 -35.39
CA ALA A 67 22.77 0.16 -35.84
C ALA A 67 23.95 -0.04 -34.87
N GLY A 68 24.40 -1.29 -34.69
CA GLY A 68 25.46 -1.66 -33.76
C GLY A 68 25.00 -1.71 -32.30
N TRP A 69 25.94 -1.52 -31.37
CA TRP A 69 25.67 -1.47 -29.93
C TRP A 69 24.89 -0.20 -29.55
N ILE A 70 23.80 -0.35 -28.80
CA ILE A 70 23.07 0.74 -28.15
C ILE A 70 22.97 0.50 -26.65
N GLN A 71 23.15 1.56 -25.85
CA GLN A 71 22.94 1.56 -24.41
C GLN A 71 21.56 2.18 -24.10
N LYS A 72 20.77 1.49 -23.28
CA LYS A 72 19.48 1.97 -22.75
C LYS A 72 19.53 1.85 -21.21
N ALA A 73 18.55 2.42 -20.51
CA ALA A 73 18.46 2.29 -19.05
C ALA A 73 18.36 0.82 -18.58
N SER A 74 17.79 -0.06 -19.42
CA SER A 74 17.73 -1.51 -19.21
C SER A 74 19.00 -2.27 -19.64
N GLY A 75 20.09 -1.60 -20.01
CA GLY A 75 21.36 -2.22 -20.39
C GLY A 75 21.71 -2.09 -21.88
N TRP A 76 22.64 -2.94 -22.33
CA TRP A 76 23.16 -2.94 -23.71
C TRP A 76 22.38 -3.89 -24.63
N TYR A 77 22.18 -3.48 -25.87
CA TYR A 77 21.56 -4.26 -26.94
C TYR A 77 22.38 -4.12 -28.22
N TYR A 78 22.32 -5.10 -29.14
CA TYR A 78 22.98 -5.03 -30.44
C TYR A 78 21.99 -5.13 -31.59
N LEU A 79 22.15 -4.24 -32.58
CA LEU A 79 21.36 -4.16 -33.81
C LEU A 79 22.26 -4.45 -35.01
N ARG A 80 21.84 -5.34 -35.93
CA ARG A 80 22.59 -5.65 -37.15
C ARG A 80 22.84 -4.40 -38.00
N PRO A 81 24.10 -4.07 -38.36
CA PRO A 81 24.41 -2.92 -39.21
C PRO A 81 23.77 -2.94 -40.61
N GLU A 82 23.37 -4.11 -41.10
CA GLU A 82 22.80 -4.30 -42.44
C GLU A 82 21.34 -3.83 -42.55
N ASP A 83 20.54 -4.03 -41.50
CA ASP A 83 19.08 -3.86 -41.54
C ASP A 83 18.44 -3.35 -40.23
N GLY A 84 19.23 -3.09 -39.19
CA GLY A 84 18.79 -2.61 -37.88
C GLY A 84 17.98 -3.62 -37.05
N THR A 85 18.00 -4.92 -37.39
CA THR A 85 17.33 -5.97 -36.60
C THR A 85 18.09 -6.28 -35.31
N MET A 86 17.36 -6.40 -34.20
CA MET A 86 17.92 -6.79 -32.91
C MET A 86 18.46 -8.22 -32.94
N MET A 87 19.64 -8.42 -32.35
CA MET A 87 20.23 -9.74 -32.14
C MET A 87 19.79 -10.34 -30.80
N THR A 88 19.62 -11.66 -30.77
CA THR A 88 19.35 -12.47 -29.59
C THR A 88 20.21 -13.74 -29.62
N GLY A 89 20.41 -14.36 -28.45
CA GLY A 89 21.28 -15.52 -28.28
C GLY A 89 22.78 -15.20 -28.40
N TRP A 90 23.55 -16.21 -28.82
CA TRP A 90 25.00 -16.09 -29.04
C TRP A 90 25.35 -15.12 -30.18
N PHE A 91 26.09 -14.06 -29.84
CA PHE A 91 26.62 -13.07 -30.78
C PHE A 91 28.16 -13.13 -30.80
N GLN A 92 28.77 -12.79 -31.94
CA GLN A 92 30.21 -12.62 -32.07
C GLN A 92 30.50 -11.37 -32.91
N ASP A 93 31.32 -10.46 -32.39
CA ASP A 93 31.61 -9.17 -33.04
C ASP A 93 32.67 -9.27 -34.16
N ASP A 94 32.89 -8.18 -34.89
CA ASP A 94 33.89 -8.08 -35.98
C ASP A 94 35.34 -8.33 -35.52
N LYS A 95 35.61 -8.30 -34.20
CA LYS A 95 36.91 -8.60 -33.60
C LYS A 95 37.02 -10.07 -33.16
N GLY A 96 35.95 -10.85 -33.29
CA GLY A 96 35.86 -12.24 -32.88
C GLY A 96 35.49 -12.44 -31.40
N ILE A 97 35.11 -11.40 -30.67
CA ILE A 97 34.72 -11.48 -29.26
C ILE A 97 33.28 -12.03 -29.19
N LYS A 98 33.06 -13.07 -28.37
CA LYS A 98 31.72 -13.64 -28.13
C LYS A 98 31.00 -12.93 -26.99
N TYR A 99 29.70 -12.77 -27.18
CA TYR A 99 28.73 -12.16 -26.25
C TYR A 99 27.48 -13.05 -26.21
N TYR A 100 26.67 -12.91 -25.16
CA TYR A 100 25.32 -13.46 -25.12
C TYR A 100 24.30 -12.33 -24.93
N LEU A 101 23.29 -12.32 -25.79
CA LEU A 101 22.13 -11.46 -25.70
C LEU A 101 20.94 -12.35 -25.34
N ASN A 102 20.10 -11.96 -24.39
CA ASN A 102 18.97 -12.79 -23.97
C ASN A 102 18.07 -13.15 -25.16
N THR A 103 17.68 -14.41 -25.28
CA THR A 103 16.48 -14.79 -26.06
C THR A 103 15.21 -14.44 -25.27
N SER A 104 14.04 -14.65 -25.87
CA SER A 104 12.73 -14.56 -25.19
C SER A 104 12.65 -15.36 -23.88
N ASN A 105 13.50 -16.37 -23.70
CA ASN A 105 13.46 -17.30 -22.58
C ASN A 105 14.55 -17.02 -21.53
N ASP A 106 15.47 -16.07 -21.79
CA ASP A 106 16.60 -15.74 -20.90
C ASP A 106 16.38 -14.47 -20.07
N GLY A 107 15.22 -13.81 -20.19
CA GLY A 107 14.92 -12.52 -19.56
C GLY A 107 14.53 -11.45 -20.59
N THR A 108 14.88 -10.19 -20.34
CA THR A 108 14.60 -9.07 -21.26
C THR A 108 15.22 -9.32 -22.63
N GLU A 109 14.40 -9.60 -23.65
CA GLU A 109 14.86 -10.01 -24.98
C GLU A 109 15.89 -9.02 -25.59
N GLY A 110 17.00 -9.53 -26.10
CA GLY A 110 18.07 -8.76 -26.74
C GLY A 110 19.02 -8.03 -25.78
N GLN A 111 18.74 -8.01 -24.48
CA GLN A 111 19.61 -7.44 -23.44
C GLN A 111 20.89 -8.28 -23.30
N MET A 112 22.05 -7.63 -23.28
CA MET A 112 23.35 -8.29 -23.11
C MET A 112 23.59 -8.80 -21.69
N ARG A 113 24.11 -10.03 -21.55
CA ARG A 113 24.56 -10.60 -20.29
C ARG A 113 25.94 -10.07 -19.86
N SER A 114 26.11 -9.93 -18.55
CA SER A 114 27.38 -9.81 -17.83
C SER A 114 27.30 -10.67 -16.56
N GLY A 115 28.44 -11.02 -15.97
CA GLY A 115 28.50 -11.93 -14.82
C GLY A 115 28.28 -13.40 -15.20
N TRP A 116 27.80 -14.19 -14.23
CA TRP A 116 27.50 -15.61 -14.41
C TRP A 116 26.26 -15.84 -15.29
N TYR A 117 26.31 -16.88 -16.12
CA TYR A 117 25.17 -17.37 -16.91
C TYR A 117 25.22 -18.91 -16.98
N GLN A 118 24.08 -19.55 -16.77
CA GLN A 118 23.88 -20.98 -16.98
C GLN A 118 22.97 -21.18 -18.18
N ASP A 119 23.38 -21.98 -19.17
CA ASP A 119 22.50 -22.34 -20.28
C ASP A 119 21.48 -23.43 -19.88
N GLY A 120 20.45 -23.63 -20.72
CA GLY A 120 19.41 -24.65 -20.51
C GLY A 120 19.88 -26.11 -20.52
N SER A 121 21.18 -26.40 -20.67
CA SER A 121 21.79 -27.72 -20.44
C SER A 121 22.42 -27.86 -19.05
N GLY A 122 22.39 -26.80 -18.24
CA GLY A 122 23.06 -26.72 -16.94
C GLY A 122 24.51 -26.27 -17.04
N THR A 123 25.00 -25.85 -18.22
CA THR A 123 26.40 -25.47 -18.43
C THR A 123 26.63 -24.01 -18.06
N TRP A 124 27.64 -23.74 -17.21
CA TRP A 124 28.02 -22.39 -16.80
C TRP A 124 29.01 -21.72 -17.77
N TYR A 125 28.86 -20.40 -17.90
CA TYR A 125 29.74 -19.47 -18.60
C TYR A 125 29.88 -18.19 -17.75
N PHE A 126 30.90 -17.39 -18.01
CA PHE A 126 31.08 -16.08 -17.37
C PHE A 126 31.37 -14.98 -18.39
N PHE A 127 30.66 -13.86 -18.27
CA PHE A 127 30.75 -12.69 -19.13
C PHE A 127 31.34 -11.50 -18.35
N ASN A 128 32.24 -10.75 -18.98
CA ASN A 128 33.06 -9.75 -18.29
C ASN A 128 32.22 -8.66 -17.61
N THR A 129 32.48 -8.43 -16.32
CA THR A 129 31.84 -7.42 -15.47
C THR A 129 32.63 -6.12 -15.37
N ALA A 130 33.88 -6.10 -15.86
CA ALA A 130 34.73 -4.92 -15.83
C ALA A 130 34.41 -3.95 -16.99
N ASN A 131 34.21 -2.67 -16.67
CA ASN A 131 33.85 -1.59 -17.61
C ASN A 131 35.03 -1.10 -18.49
N GLU A 132 36.04 -1.95 -18.72
CA GLU A 132 37.28 -1.64 -19.47
C GLU A 132 37.11 -1.76 -20.99
N GLY A 133 35.97 -1.32 -21.54
CA GLY A 133 35.66 -1.42 -22.97
C GLY A 133 35.50 -2.86 -23.52
N THR A 134 35.50 -3.86 -22.64
CA THR A 134 35.25 -5.27 -22.94
C THR A 134 34.14 -5.86 -22.06
N PHE A 135 33.27 -5.01 -21.54
CA PHE A 135 32.09 -5.40 -20.76
C PHE A 135 31.20 -6.37 -21.54
N GLY A 136 30.65 -7.39 -20.88
CA GLY A 136 29.86 -8.47 -21.49
C GLY A 136 30.63 -9.48 -22.34
N ALA A 137 31.94 -9.34 -22.54
CA ALA A 137 32.73 -10.29 -23.32
C ALA A 137 32.89 -11.63 -22.58
N MET A 138 32.64 -12.75 -23.27
CA MET A 138 32.78 -14.10 -22.70
C MET A 138 34.24 -14.39 -22.29
N LYS A 139 34.44 -14.88 -21.05
CA LYS A 139 35.76 -15.28 -20.56
C LYS A 139 36.12 -16.72 -20.97
N THR A 140 37.42 -16.99 -20.98
CA THR A 140 38.04 -18.30 -21.25
C THR A 140 39.32 -18.45 -20.42
N GLY A 141 39.81 -19.68 -20.26
CA GLY A 141 40.95 -20.02 -19.41
C GLY A 141 40.65 -19.89 -17.92
N TRP A 142 41.72 -19.84 -17.12
CA TRP A 142 41.65 -19.55 -15.68
C TRP A 142 41.20 -18.11 -15.44
N GLN A 143 40.20 -17.92 -14.58
CA GLN A 143 39.72 -16.62 -14.12
C GLN A 143 39.56 -16.65 -12.61
N TRP A 144 39.98 -15.58 -11.94
CA TRP A 144 39.60 -15.33 -10.55
C TRP A 144 38.29 -14.55 -10.56
N ILE A 145 37.28 -15.03 -9.83
CA ILE A 145 35.95 -14.42 -9.71
C ILE A 145 35.56 -14.50 -8.23
N ASP A 146 35.21 -13.36 -7.63
CA ASP A 146 34.85 -13.21 -6.21
C ASP A 146 35.86 -13.88 -5.23
N GLY A 147 37.16 -13.85 -5.56
CA GLY A 147 38.22 -14.49 -4.77
C GLY A 147 38.44 -15.98 -5.02
N TYR A 148 37.57 -16.67 -5.75
CA TYR A 148 37.74 -18.07 -6.15
C TYR A 148 38.32 -18.19 -7.57
N CYS A 149 39.06 -19.27 -7.85
CA CYS A 149 39.64 -19.50 -9.19
C CYS A 149 38.88 -20.59 -9.97
N TYR A 150 38.41 -20.26 -11.17
CA TYR A 150 37.60 -21.13 -12.05
C TYR A 150 38.25 -21.34 -13.41
N TYR A 151 38.02 -22.50 -14.04
CA TYR A 151 38.49 -22.77 -15.41
C TYR A 151 37.34 -22.82 -16.43
N PHE A 152 37.42 -21.93 -17.43
CA PHE A 152 36.54 -21.92 -18.59
C PHE A 152 37.31 -22.43 -19.82
N ASN A 153 36.68 -23.27 -20.64
CA ASN A 153 37.35 -23.90 -21.77
C ASN A 153 37.89 -22.87 -22.79
N ALA A 154 39.20 -22.91 -23.04
CA ALA A 154 39.87 -22.02 -24.00
C ALA A 154 40.00 -22.62 -25.42
N ALA A 155 39.52 -23.84 -25.67
CA ALA A 155 39.58 -24.46 -26.99
C ALA A 155 38.51 -23.92 -27.95
N ASP A 156 38.90 -23.57 -29.18
CA ASP A 156 37.98 -23.18 -30.25
C ASP A 156 36.98 -24.30 -30.59
N GLY A 157 35.68 -24.00 -30.52
CA GLY A 157 34.63 -24.95 -30.88
C GLY A 157 33.28 -24.68 -30.21
N THR A 158 32.47 -25.73 -30.12
CA THR A 158 31.16 -25.77 -29.44
C THR A 158 31.24 -25.68 -27.92
N ASP A 159 32.40 -26.01 -27.35
CA ASP A 159 32.60 -26.08 -25.90
C ASP A 159 33.43 -24.92 -25.35
N MET A 160 33.79 -23.96 -26.20
CA MET A 160 34.52 -22.73 -25.86
C MET A 160 33.73 -21.89 -24.85
N GLY A 161 34.38 -21.50 -23.74
CA GLY A 161 33.76 -20.70 -22.66
C GLY A 161 33.00 -21.49 -21.61
N LYS A 162 32.79 -22.81 -21.79
CA LYS A 162 32.13 -23.66 -20.79
C LYS A 162 33.00 -23.84 -19.56
N MET A 163 32.44 -23.67 -18.37
CA MET A 163 33.12 -23.94 -17.11
C MET A 163 33.34 -25.45 -16.93
N TYR A 164 34.50 -25.83 -16.38
CA TYR A 164 34.76 -27.19 -15.95
C TYR A 164 34.24 -27.38 -14.52
N THR A 165 33.57 -28.50 -14.25
CA THR A 165 33.15 -28.92 -12.90
C THR A 165 33.49 -30.39 -12.67
N GLY A 166 33.85 -30.73 -11.43
CA GLY A 166 34.05 -32.10 -10.92
C GLY A 166 35.13 -32.94 -11.62
N GLN A 167 36.09 -32.31 -12.29
CA GLN A 167 37.03 -32.99 -13.19
C GLN A 167 38.39 -32.29 -13.28
N THR A 168 39.35 -32.93 -13.95
CA THR A 168 40.69 -32.34 -14.20
C THR A 168 40.66 -31.46 -15.46
N THR A 169 41.26 -30.27 -15.38
CA THR A 169 41.42 -29.33 -16.50
C THR A 169 42.47 -29.81 -17.50
N PRO A 170 42.49 -29.29 -18.75
CA PRO A 170 43.43 -29.75 -19.79
C PRO A 170 44.92 -29.53 -19.47
N ASP A 171 45.23 -28.65 -18.52
CA ASP A 171 46.57 -28.35 -18.01
C ASP A 171 46.93 -29.10 -16.71
N GLY A 172 45.99 -29.88 -16.14
CA GLY A 172 46.28 -30.91 -15.14
C GLY A 172 45.84 -30.62 -13.70
N TYR A 173 45.18 -29.48 -13.43
CA TYR A 173 44.63 -29.15 -12.10
C TYR A 173 43.23 -29.73 -11.92
N PHE A 174 42.78 -29.91 -10.68
CA PHE A 174 41.44 -30.39 -10.38
C PHE A 174 40.50 -29.21 -10.04
N VAL A 175 39.27 -29.25 -10.55
CA VAL A 175 38.19 -28.37 -10.12
C VAL A 175 37.09 -29.17 -9.44
N ASN A 176 36.60 -28.67 -8.31
CA ASN A 176 35.58 -29.30 -7.48
C ASN A 176 34.20 -29.33 -8.20
N GLY A 177 33.17 -29.88 -7.55
CA GLY A 177 31.82 -29.95 -8.12
C GLY A 177 31.19 -28.61 -8.51
N GLU A 178 31.66 -27.51 -7.92
CA GLU A 178 31.21 -26.13 -8.16
C GLU A 178 32.06 -25.41 -9.24
N GLY A 179 33.18 -26.02 -9.65
CA GLY A 179 34.11 -25.49 -10.66
C GLY A 179 35.29 -24.71 -10.10
N CYS A 180 35.39 -24.58 -8.78
CA CYS A 180 36.50 -23.94 -8.10
C CYS A 180 37.75 -24.85 -8.12
N TRP A 181 38.93 -24.28 -8.38
CA TRP A 181 40.21 -24.97 -8.27
C TRP A 181 40.41 -25.47 -6.84
N ALA A 182 40.68 -26.77 -6.70
CA ALA A 182 40.96 -27.41 -5.43
C ALA A 182 42.20 -28.32 -5.51
N GLU A 183 42.91 -28.44 -4.39
CA GLU A 183 43.98 -29.41 -4.19
C GLU A 183 43.43 -30.84 -4.05
N SER A 184 44.34 -31.83 -4.14
CA SER A 184 43.99 -33.25 -4.09
C SER A 184 43.39 -33.76 -2.76
N ASP A 185 43.35 -32.92 -1.72
CA ASP A 185 42.71 -33.16 -0.43
C ASP A 185 41.30 -32.52 -0.31
N GLY A 186 40.88 -31.75 -1.30
CA GLY A 186 39.59 -31.03 -1.34
C GLY A 186 39.65 -29.56 -0.90
N ASN A 187 40.81 -29.04 -0.49
CA ASN A 187 40.93 -27.62 -0.13
C ASN A 187 40.84 -26.72 -1.38
N VAL A 188 39.93 -25.74 -1.35
CA VAL A 188 39.68 -24.80 -2.47
C VAL A 188 40.61 -23.59 -2.37
N HIS A 189 41.14 -23.13 -3.52
CA HIS A 189 41.93 -21.91 -3.58
C HIS A 189 41.04 -20.66 -3.56
N TYR A 190 41.10 -19.92 -2.44
CA TYR A 190 40.40 -18.66 -2.23
C TYR A 190 41.36 -17.56 -1.76
N GLU A 191 41.21 -16.36 -2.34
CA GLU A 191 41.94 -15.14 -1.95
C GLU A 191 40.96 -13.95 -1.96
N ALA A 192 40.61 -13.43 -0.78
CA ALA A 192 39.59 -12.38 -0.65
C ALA A 192 39.88 -11.14 -1.51
N GLY A 193 38.87 -10.68 -2.27
CA GLY A 193 38.97 -9.52 -3.16
C GLY A 193 39.77 -9.75 -4.45
N ARG A 194 40.26 -10.96 -4.73
CA ARG A 194 41.04 -11.26 -5.93
C ARG A 194 40.14 -11.62 -7.13
N GLY A 195 40.26 -10.86 -8.21
CA GLY A 195 39.70 -11.21 -9.52
C GLY A 195 38.65 -10.22 -10.02
N LEU A 196 37.71 -10.74 -10.82
CA LEU A 196 36.52 -10.02 -11.28
C LEU A 196 35.40 -10.17 -10.23
N ALA A 197 34.60 -9.13 -10.02
CA ALA A 197 33.33 -9.31 -9.31
C ALA A 197 32.33 -10.09 -10.18
N SER A 198 31.51 -10.97 -9.63
CA SER A 198 30.42 -11.62 -10.39
C SER A 198 29.31 -10.65 -10.79
N VAL A 199 29.12 -9.57 -10.02
CA VAL A 199 28.17 -8.50 -10.29
C VAL A 199 28.92 -7.32 -10.97
N PRO A 200 28.36 -6.71 -12.02
CA PRO A 200 28.97 -5.53 -12.64
C PRO A 200 28.94 -4.32 -11.70
N ALA A 201 30.08 -3.63 -11.58
CA ALA A 201 30.17 -2.39 -10.80
C ALA A 201 29.31 -1.28 -11.43
N SER A 202 28.56 -0.54 -10.61
CA SER A 202 27.73 0.57 -11.06
C SER A 202 28.57 1.70 -11.68
N GLU A 203 28.06 2.34 -12.75
CA GLU A 203 28.76 3.41 -13.47
C GLU A 203 28.74 4.75 -12.70
N ASN A 204 29.34 4.75 -11.52
CA ASN A 204 29.63 5.98 -10.78
C ASN A 204 30.74 6.74 -11.53
N THR A 205 30.42 7.89 -12.15
CA THR A 205 31.26 8.58 -13.16
C THR A 205 32.48 9.31 -12.58
N LYS A 206 33.31 8.59 -11.83
CA LYS A 206 34.50 9.07 -11.12
C LYS A 206 35.66 9.32 -12.08
N LYS A 207 35.59 10.44 -12.80
CA LYS A 207 36.64 10.90 -13.74
C LYS A 207 37.95 11.12 -12.98
N THR A 208 38.94 10.25 -13.20
CA THR A 208 40.23 10.27 -12.49
C THR A 208 41.00 11.56 -12.77
N ALA A 209 41.03 12.47 -11.80
CA ALA A 209 41.86 13.68 -11.82
C ALA A 209 43.01 13.51 -10.81
N SER A 210 44.20 13.14 -11.30
CA SER A 210 45.42 13.15 -10.48
C SER A 210 45.76 14.59 -10.07
N SER A 211 45.98 14.82 -8.78
CA SER A 211 46.35 16.15 -8.27
C SER A 211 47.74 16.60 -8.79
N GLY A 212 47.82 17.84 -9.26
CA GLY A 212 49.01 18.38 -9.94
C GLY A 212 49.02 19.91 -9.93
N GLY A 213 49.51 20.48 -8.83
CA GLY A 213 49.24 21.86 -8.43
C GLY A 213 49.61 22.99 -9.40
N GLY A 214 48.76 24.02 -9.39
CA GLY A 214 49.23 25.40 -9.22
C GLY A 214 49.40 26.30 -10.46
N SER A 215 48.58 27.35 -10.47
CA SER A 215 48.96 28.72 -10.86
C SER A 215 49.09 29.13 -12.34
N SER A 216 48.22 30.09 -12.68
CA SER A 216 48.56 31.43 -13.24
C SER A 216 48.35 31.77 -14.73
N SER A 217 47.77 32.97 -14.91
CA SER A 217 48.01 33.97 -15.96
C SER A 217 47.91 33.60 -17.46
N SER A 218 46.78 34.03 -18.06
CA SER A 218 46.71 34.92 -19.24
C SER A 218 47.85 34.88 -20.27
N GLY A 219 47.56 34.39 -21.48
CA GLY A 219 48.45 34.51 -22.65
C GLY A 219 47.88 35.37 -23.78
N ARG A 220 48.52 36.51 -24.07
CA ARG A 220 48.46 37.22 -25.38
C ARG A 220 49.81 37.87 -25.69
N ASN A 221 50.47 37.40 -26.75
CA ASN A 221 51.60 38.03 -27.46
C ASN A 221 52.89 38.29 -26.63
N SER A 222 54.12 38.05 -27.10
CA SER A 222 54.60 37.77 -28.46
C SER A 222 56.09 37.34 -28.48
N SER A 223 56.52 36.81 -29.64
CA SER A 223 57.85 36.98 -30.26
C SER A 223 59.16 36.58 -29.53
N SER A 224 59.84 35.61 -30.17
CA SER A 224 61.26 35.64 -30.58
C SER A 224 62.44 35.45 -29.59
N SER A 225 63.10 34.29 -29.77
CA SER A 225 64.56 34.09 -29.94
C SER A 225 65.58 34.60 -28.91
N GLY A 226 66.45 33.70 -28.41
CA GLY A 226 67.72 34.07 -27.76
C GLY A 226 68.51 32.85 -27.26
N GLY A 227 69.55 32.45 -27.97
CA GLY A 227 70.25 31.17 -27.73
C GLY A 227 71.30 31.12 -26.61
N SER A 228 71.70 29.87 -26.34
CA SER A 228 73.09 29.41 -26.18
C SER A 228 73.80 29.42 -24.81
N SER A 229 74.37 28.23 -24.54
CA SER A 229 75.71 27.94 -23.99
C SER A 229 76.06 28.18 -22.51
N SER A 230 76.08 27.06 -21.77
CA SER A 230 77.21 26.51 -20.98
C SER A 230 78.03 27.40 -20.02
N GLY A 231 78.16 26.93 -18.77
CA GLY A 231 79.20 27.37 -17.82
C GLY A 231 79.51 26.30 -16.76
N ASN A 232 80.77 25.84 -16.74
CA ASN A 232 81.41 25.08 -15.65
C ASN A 232 81.71 26.02 -14.44
N GLU A 233 82.19 25.62 -13.25
CA GLU A 233 82.95 24.41 -12.86
C GLU A 233 82.87 24.07 -11.34
N ASN A 234 83.53 22.97 -10.95
CA ASN A 234 83.52 22.30 -9.63
C ASN A 234 84.22 23.04 -8.46
N ASN A 235 83.82 22.69 -7.22
CA ASN A 235 84.67 22.02 -6.19
C ASN A 235 83.84 21.65 -4.94
N GLY A 236 84.04 20.53 -4.23
CA GLY A 236 85.00 19.43 -4.39
C GLY A 236 84.66 18.21 -3.48
N SER A 237 85.52 17.17 -3.48
CA SER A 237 85.36 15.84 -2.83
C SER A 237 85.16 15.88 -1.28
N SER A 238 84.61 14.87 -0.55
CA SER A 238 84.61 13.39 -0.67
C SER A 238 86.01 12.74 -0.47
N PRO A 239 86.21 11.44 -0.13
CA PRO A 239 85.23 10.34 0.10
C PRO A 239 85.56 9.32 1.24
N ASN A 240 84.70 8.30 1.35
CA ASN A 240 84.99 6.86 1.60
C ASN A 240 85.16 6.29 3.04
N GLY A 241 84.73 5.03 3.20
CA GLY A 241 84.82 4.21 4.42
C GLY A 241 83.86 3.01 4.37
N ASN A 242 84.26 1.90 3.73
CA ASN A 242 83.41 0.74 3.46
C ASN A 242 84.05 -0.57 3.92
N GLU A 243 83.32 -1.36 4.71
CA GLU A 243 83.40 -2.82 4.79
C GLU A 243 82.08 -3.34 5.41
N GLY A 244 81.62 -4.54 5.02
CA GLY A 244 80.29 -5.03 5.41
C GLY A 244 80.23 -6.55 5.60
N ASN A 245 79.21 -7.01 6.30
CA ASN A 245 78.83 -8.43 6.42
C ASN A 245 77.35 -8.57 6.88
N HIS A 246 76.89 -9.82 7.01
CA HIS A 246 75.56 -10.34 7.32
C HIS A 246 74.73 -10.66 6.07
N ASN A 247 74.95 -11.85 5.49
CA ASN A 247 74.32 -13.15 5.84
C ASN A 247 72.81 -13.17 5.58
N GLU A 248 72.42 -14.07 4.68
CA GLU A 248 71.18 -14.81 4.83
C GLU A 248 71.25 -15.59 6.15
N GLU A 249 70.33 -15.34 7.07
CA GLU A 249 70.04 -16.27 8.16
C GLU A 249 68.53 -16.37 8.29
N SER A 250 67.97 -17.51 7.85
CA SER A 250 66.56 -17.81 8.01
C SER A 250 66.23 -17.78 9.51
N ARG A 251 65.39 -16.83 9.90
CA ARG A 251 64.70 -16.84 11.18
C ARG A 251 63.22 -16.80 10.89
N ASN A 252 62.54 -17.90 11.23
CA ASN A 252 61.12 -17.84 11.52
C ASN A 252 60.96 -16.78 12.61
N GLN A 253 60.28 -15.67 12.30
CA GLN A 253 59.50 -15.01 13.33
C GLN A 253 58.21 -15.80 13.42
N GLU A 254 57.95 -16.32 14.60
CA GLU A 254 56.63 -16.84 14.97
C GLU A 254 55.60 -15.73 14.71
N GLY A 255 54.39 -16.11 14.27
CA GLY A 255 53.37 -15.14 13.88
C GLY A 255 53.12 -14.13 15.00
N LYS A 256 53.18 -12.82 14.68
CA LYS A 256 52.62 -11.82 15.58
C LYS A 256 51.13 -12.16 15.76
N ASP A 257 50.74 -12.32 17.01
CA ASP A 257 49.34 -12.39 17.44
C ASP A 257 48.77 -10.95 17.34
N VAL A 258 48.21 -10.60 16.18
CA VAL A 258 47.68 -9.27 15.85
C VAL A 258 46.17 -9.33 15.91
N PHE A 259 45.61 -8.81 17.01
CA PHE A 259 44.17 -8.81 17.26
C PHE A 259 43.55 -7.39 17.23
N VAL A 260 44.37 -6.35 17.04
CA VAL A 260 43.93 -4.97 16.76
C VAL A 260 44.40 -4.55 15.37
N ASN A 261 43.49 -3.99 14.58
CA ASN A 261 43.79 -3.43 13.26
C ASN A 261 44.46 -2.05 13.42
N GLU A 262 45.78 -1.99 13.22
CA GLU A 262 46.59 -0.77 13.43
C GLU A 262 46.33 0.35 12.40
N GLU A 263 45.67 0.06 11.27
CA GLU A 263 45.34 1.07 10.24
C GLU A 263 43.99 1.77 10.52
N LYS A 264 43.00 1.02 11.01
CA LYS A 264 41.66 1.54 11.38
C LYS A 264 41.60 2.06 12.82
N THR A 265 42.50 1.65 13.70
CA THR A 265 42.60 2.14 15.09
C THR A 265 43.28 3.51 15.13
N LYS A 266 42.50 4.60 15.07
CA LYS A 266 43.00 5.99 14.99
C LYS A 266 42.12 6.99 15.76
N LEU A 267 42.64 8.21 15.93
CA LEU A 267 41.83 9.35 16.35
C LEU A 267 40.96 9.87 15.20
N VAL A 268 39.68 10.08 15.46
CA VAL A 268 38.68 10.67 14.55
C VAL A 268 38.18 11.98 15.14
N ASP A 269 38.42 13.09 14.46
CA ASP A 269 37.99 14.45 14.83
C ASP A 269 36.80 14.85 13.97
N LEU A 270 35.58 14.76 14.51
CA LEU A 270 34.35 15.17 13.82
C LEU A 270 34.18 16.70 13.81
N GLY A 271 35.07 17.45 14.47
CA GLY A 271 35.12 18.91 14.46
C GLY A 271 34.43 19.59 15.64
N TRP A 272 33.41 18.96 16.24
CA TRP A 272 32.81 19.34 17.54
C TRP A 272 33.05 18.30 18.65
N ILE A 273 33.41 17.08 18.27
CA ILE A 273 33.71 15.96 19.17
C ILE A 273 34.85 15.12 18.57
N GLN A 274 35.63 14.47 19.43
CA GLN A 274 36.76 13.64 19.04
C GLN A 274 36.65 12.28 19.73
N TYR A 275 36.91 11.23 18.95
CA TYR A 275 36.89 9.85 19.40
C TYR A 275 38.24 9.18 19.16
N ALA A 276 38.67 8.33 20.08
CA ALA A 276 39.61 7.26 19.75
C ALA A 276 38.77 6.08 19.27
N VAL A 277 39.04 5.62 18.04
CA VAL A 277 38.39 4.46 17.45
C VAL A 277 39.35 3.28 17.57
N ILE A 278 38.84 2.15 18.06
CA ILE A 278 39.57 0.89 18.19
C ILE A 278 38.85 -0.12 17.31
N ALA A 279 39.57 -0.67 16.33
CA ALA A 279 39.05 -1.70 15.43
C ALA A 279 39.77 -3.02 15.73
N PHE A 280 39.03 -4.03 16.16
CA PHE A 280 39.56 -5.36 16.39
C PHE A 280 39.76 -6.10 15.06
N GLN A 281 40.79 -6.94 15.01
CA GLN A 281 41.08 -7.82 13.88
C GLN A 281 40.45 -9.21 14.07
N GLU A 282 40.24 -9.61 15.33
CA GLU A 282 39.55 -10.82 15.78
C GLU A 282 38.80 -10.52 17.10
N GLY A 283 37.67 -11.19 17.37
CA GLY A 283 36.87 -10.99 18.58
C GLY A 283 35.93 -9.77 18.56
N SER A 284 35.28 -9.49 19.68
CA SER A 284 34.49 -8.27 19.96
C SER A 284 35.03 -7.56 21.21
N ILE A 285 34.44 -6.42 21.58
CA ILE A 285 34.74 -5.71 22.83
C ILE A 285 34.72 -6.61 24.09
N ASP A 286 33.88 -7.64 24.13
CA ASP A 286 33.76 -8.58 25.27
C ASP A 286 35.02 -9.46 25.48
N ASP A 287 35.89 -9.58 24.46
CA ASP A 287 37.14 -10.33 24.51
C ASP A 287 38.32 -9.51 25.10
N TYR A 288 38.15 -8.20 25.33
CA TYR A 288 39.26 -7.26 25.60
C TYR A 288 39.01 -6.28 26.75
N THR A 289 40.09 -5.81 27.38
CA THR A 289 40.10 -4.55 28.15
C THR A 289 40.90 -3.48 27.40
N ILE A 290 40.57 -2.20 27.60
CA ILE A 290 41.18 -1.08 26.87
C ILE A 290 41.68 0.01 27.83
N ASP A 291 42.97 0.35 27.71
CA ASP A 291 43.61 1.46 28.44
C ASP A 291 44.06 2.56 27.48
N ALA A 292 43.74 3.82 27.78
CA ALA A 292 44.30 5.01 27.13
C ALA A 292 45.42 5.62 27.99
N ASP A 293 46.67 5.53 27.52
CA ASP A 293 47.89 5.98 28.22
C ASP A 293 48.07 5.47 29.68
N GLY A 294 47.31 4.47 30.11
CA GLY A 294 47.30 3.92 31.47
C GLY A 294 46.07 4.28 32.33
N THR A 295 45.05 4.90 31.73
CA THR A 295 43.68 4.99 32.29
C THR A 295 42.81 3.93 31.63
N ASP A 296 42.21 3.04 32.41
CA ASP A 296 41.20 2.08 31.96
C ASP A 296 39.93 2.82 31.49
N ILE A 297 39.52 2.54 30.25
CA ILE A 297 38.37 3.14 29.56
C ILE A 297 37.35 2.09 29.10
N THR A 298 37.49 0.82 29.53
CA THR A 298 36.73 -0.32 28.99
C THR A 298 35.21 -0.10 29.05
N ASP A 299 34.62 0.07 30.24
CA ASP A 299 33.18 0.36 30.42
C ASP A 299 32.80 1.85 30.16
N VAL A 300 33.55 2.56 29.31
CA VAL A 300 33.12 3.81 28.62
C VAL A 300 33.44 3.82 27.12
N CYS A 301 33.82 2.68 26.55
CA CYS A 301 33.78 2.45 25.12
C CYS A 301 32.36 2.07 24.69
N THR A 302 31.89 2.58 23.55
CA THR A 302 30.63 2.14 22.93
C THR A 302 30.88 1.54 21.55
N SER A 303 30.06 0.57 21.16
CA SER A 303 30.13 -0.07 19.84
C SER A 303 29.74 0.88 18.72
N VAL A 304 30.40 0.71 17.57
CA VAL A 304 30.08 1.39 16.31
C VAL A 304 29.25 0.47 15.41
N ASP A 305 29.51 -0.82 15.48
CA ASP A 305 28.85 -1.90 14.76
C ASP A 305 28.08 -2.87 15.68
N ASP A 306 27.13 -3.60 15.10
CA ASP A 306 26.29 -4.59 15.80
C ASP A 306 27.10 -5.75 16.44
N ASP A 307 28.25 -6.11 15.87
CA ASP A 307 29.11 -7.20 16.36
C ASP A 307 30.15 -6.71 17.40
N GLY A 308 30.23 -5.41 17.67
CA GLY A 308 31.23 -4.81 18.58
C GLY A 308 32.68 -5.01 18.12
N THR A 309 32.92 -5.15 16.81
CA THR A 309 34.26 -5.28 16.21
C THR A 309 34.99 -3.94 16.07
N VAL A 310 34.25 -2.83 16.11
CA VAL A 310 34.75 -1.46 16.13
C VAL A 310 34.09 -0.73 17.30
N VAL A 311 34.89 -0.17 18.21
CA VAL A 311 34.42 0.65 19.32
C VAL A 311 35.00 2.05 19.29
N LYS A 312 34.31 2.99 19.94
CA LYS A 312 34.74 4.38 20.13
C LYS A 312 34.80 4.75 21.61
N TRP A 313 35.75 5.60 21.98
CA TRP A 313 35.81 6.27 23.28
C TRP A 313 35.92 7.79 23.06
N GLN A 314 35.07 8.59 23.72
CA GLN A 314 35.13 10.05 23.63
C GLN A 314 36.38 10.56 24.37
N THR A 315 37.32 11.14 23.64
CA THR A 315 38.62 11.52 24.21
C THR A 315 38.50 12.76 25.08
N THR A 316 38.99 12.71 26.33
CA THR A 316 39.07 13.90 27.20
C THR A 316 40.36 14.71 27.00
N LEU A 317 41.30 14.22 26.18
CA LEU A 317 42.54 14.88 25.79
C LEU A 317 42.60 15.02 24.27
N TRP A 318 43.10 16.15 23.77
CA TRP A 318 43.15 16.41 22.32
C TRP A 318 44.20 15.55 21.56
N ASN A 319 45.19 15.01 22.27
CA ASN A 319 46.21 14.11 21.72
C ASN A 319 46.61 13.04 22.77
N PRO A 320 45.81 11.98 23.00
CA PRO A 320 46.34 10.79 23.66
C PRO A 320 47.55 10.23 22.90
N GLY A 321 48.41 9.51 23.58
CA GLY A 321 49.61 8.87 23.03
C GLY A 321 49.30 7.50 22.46
N THR A 322 48.90 6.57 23.33
CA THR A 322 48.85 5.12 23.06
C THR A 322 47.58 4.50 23.63
N ILE A 323 46.87 3.73 22.80
CA ILE A 323 45.84 2.80 23.25
C ILE A 323 46.51 1.43 23.48
N THR A 324 46.22 0.81 24.61
CA THR A 324 46.55 -0.59 24.90
C THR A 324 45.27 -1.40 24.89
N VAL A 325 45.26 -2.50 24.14
CA VAL A 325 44.19 -3.49 24.15
C VAL A 325 44.76 -4.77 24.73
N THR A 326 44.09 -5.34 25.74
CA THR A 326 44.55 -6.56 26.43
C THR A 326 43.51 -7.65 26.27
N ARG A 327 43.88 -8.78 25.65
CA ARG A 327 42.97 -9.91 25.43
C ARG A 327 42.73 -10.68 26.73
N ILE A 328 41.47 -10.80 27.14
CA ILE A 328 41.06 -11.38 28.44
C ILE A 328 41.42 -12.87 28.54
N SER A 329 41.36 -13.61 27.42
CA SER A 329 41.54 -15.06 27.39
C SER A 329 42.97 -15.54 27.66
N ASP A 330 43.99 -14.73 27.33
CA ASP A 330 45.41 -15.09 27.53
C ASP A 330 46.33 -13.96 28.03
N GLY A 331 45.78 -12.77 28.30
CA GLY A 331 46.50 -11.64 28.90
C GLY A 331 47.51 -10.96 27.98
N LYS A 332 47.42 -11.14 26.66
CA LYS A 332 48.31 -10.48 25.70
C LYS A 332 47.90 -9.02 25.47
N GLU A 333 48.89 -8.13 25.49
CA GLU A 333 48.73 -6.70 25.17
C GLU A 333 49.14 -6.40 23.71
N GLN A 334 48.33 -5.65 22.97
CA GLN A 334 48.74 -4.94 21.75
C GLN A 334 48.63 -3.44 21.98
N LYS A 335 49.61 -2.66 21.50
CA LYS A 335 49.75 -1.22 21.80
C LYS A 335 49.80 -0.40 20.52
N VAL A 336 48.74 0.35 20.25
CA VAL A 336 48.57 1.16 19.03
C VAL A 336 48.77 2.64 19.35
N LYS A 337 49.62 3.32 18.58
CA LYS A 337 49.93 4.72 18.78
C LYS A 337 48.99 5.63 17.99
N VAL A 338 47.95 6.12 18.65
CA VAL A 338 46.88 6.90 18.01
C VAL A 338 47.19 8.41 17.89
N GLY A 339 48.17 8.95 18.61
CA GLY A 339 48.45 10.39 18.59
C GLY A 339 49.87 10.81 18.95
N LYS A 340 50.02 12.11 19.22
CA LYS A 340 51.31 12.77 19.52
C LYS A 340 51.52 13.08 21.02
N GLY A 341 50.70 12.49 21.88
CA GLY A 341 50.72 12.72 23.32
C GLY A 341 52.10 12.53 23.96
N SER A 342 52.37 13.37 24.97
CA SER A 342 53.46 13.19 25.93
C SER A 342 52.85 12.69 27.24
N MET A 343 53.53 11.75 27.91
CA MET A 343 53.13 11.10 29.17
C MET A 343 53.23 12.06 30.39
N ALA A 344 52.67 13.27 30.27
CA ALA A 344 52.77 14.36 31.24
C ALA A 344 51.42 14.71 31.89
N GLU A 345 50.31 14.34 31.26
CA GLU A 345 48.93 14.51 31.72
C GLU A 345 48.17 13.26 31.26
N LEU A 346 47.44 12.60 32.18
CA LEU A 346 46.67 11.39 31.88
C LEU A 346 45.23 11.75 31.47
N PRO A 347 44.58 10.96 30.60
CA PRO A 347 43.18 11.19 30.28
C PRO A 347 42.27 10.94 31.50
N GLU A 348 41.25 11.79 31.63
CA GLU A 348 40.06 11.49 32.44
C GLU A 348 39.30 10.35 31.73
N ARG A 349 38.59 9.49 32.49
CA ARG A 349 37.81 8.40 31.87
C ARG A 349 36.65 8.92 31.00
N GLY A 350 36.05 10.05 31.38
CA GLY A 350 34.86 10.63 30.73
C GLY A 350 33.54 10.03 31.21
N SER A 351 32.43 10.49 30.63
CA SER A 351 31.09 9.89 30.77
C SER A 351 30.46 9.69 29.39
N LEU A 352 29.51 8.76 29.29
CA LEU A 352 28.70 8.57 28.08
C LEU A 352 27.77 9.76 27.84
N ASP A 353 27.30 10.41 28.92
CA ASP A 353 26.40 11.58 28.87
C ASP A 353 27.12 12.90 28.52
N SER A 354 28.45 12.89 28.34
CA SER A 354 29.24 14.10 28.08
C SER A 354 29.15 14.61 26.63
N ALA A 355 28.44 13.90 25.75
CA ALA A 355 28.11 14.27 24.37
C ALA A 355 26.74 14.99 24.27
N PRO A 356 26.44 15.71 23.17
CA PRO A 356 25.06 16.04 22.82
C PRO A 356 24.25 14.77 22.61
N SER A 357 22.97 14.75 22.96
CA SER A 357 22.09 13.61 22.66
C SER A 357 21.62 13.62 21.21
N ALA A 358 21.42 14.81 20.63
CA ALA A 358 20.97 14.97 19.26
C ALA A 358 21.40 16.29 18.62
N ILE A 359 21.37 16.34 17.29
CA ILE A 359 21.65 17.52 16.48
C ILE A 359 20.43 17.83 15.60
N LEU A 360 19.90 19.04 15.72
CA LEU A 360 18.88 19.59 14.83
C LEU A 360 19.56 20.21 13.61
N THR A 361 19.17 19.80 12.41
CA THR A 361 19.60 20.36 11.13
C THR A 361 18.43 20.95 10.35
N ASN A 362 18.74 21.66 9.27
CA ASN A 362 17.77 22.17 8.31
C ASN A 362 18.37 22.11 6.89
N GLY A 363 17.61 21.65 5.90
CA GLY A 363 18.14 21.38 4.57
C GLY A 363 17.10 20.87 3.58
N SER A 364 17.57 20.54 2.36
CA SER A 364 16.69 20.30 1.21
C SER A 364 16.31 18.82 1.08
N ILE A 365 15.09 18.49 1.48
CA ILE A 365 14.52 17.13 1.43
C ILE A 365 13.58 17.05 0.22
N SER A 366 13.47 15.90 -0.44
CA SER A 366 12.39 15.75 -1.44
C SER A 366 11.03 15.70 -0.74
N VAL A 367 9.99 16.24 -1.38
CA VAL A 367 8.61 16.17 -0.89
C VAL A 367 8.14 14.72 -0.74
N PHE A 368 8.71 13.78 -1.52
CA PHE A 368 8.45 12.35 -1.33
C PHE A 368 9.02 11.85 0.00
N ASP A 369 10.31 12.05 0.27
CA ASP A 369 10.94 11.58 1.52
C ASP A 369 10.41 12.32 2.75
N TYR A 370 9.93 13.57 2.59
CA TYR A 370 9.29 14.32 3.66
C TYR A 370 7.90 13.76 4.03
N TRP A 371 7.10 13.28 3.08
CA TRP A 371 5.79 12.68 3.39
C TRP A 371 5.78 11.15 3.43
N LEU A 372 6.90 10.50 3.12
CA LEU A 372 7.07 9.06 3.31
C LEU A 372 7.19 8.72 4.80
N ASP A 373 6.24 7.92 5.30
CA ASP A 373 6.38 7.21 6.56
C ASP A 373 7.11 5.88 6.33
N ASN A 374 8.04 5.55 7.23
CA ASN A 374 8.69 4.24 7.29
C ASN A 374 8.13 3.44 8.47
N TYR A 375 8.16 2.11 8.38
CA TYR A 375 7.50 1.22 9.34
C TYR A 375 8.49 0.21 9.95
N ASP A 376 8.18 -0.25 11.16
CA ASP A 376 8.91 -1.31 11.86
C ASP A 376 8.43 -2.72 11.48
N ASN A 377 9.08 -3.73 12.06
CA ASN A 377 8.79 -5.15 11.80
C ASN A 377 7.42 -5.62 12.31
N ASP A 378 6.77 -4.89 13.23
CA ASP A 378 5.40 -5.12 13.70
C ASP A 378 4.36 -4.26 12.93
N GLY A 379 4.80 -3.39 12.03
CA GLY A 379 3.96 -2.52 11.20
C GLY A 379 3.57 -1.18 11.83
N ASN A 380 4.24 -0.77 12.91
CA ASN A 380 4.06 0.59 13.46
C ASN A 380 4.90 1.59 12.69
N VAL A 381 4.51 2.86 12.71
CA VAL A 381 5.27 3.95 12.09
C VAL A 381 6.57 4.19 12.87
N ARG A 382 7.74 4.06 12.23
CA ARG A 382 9.05 4.34 12.84
C ARG A 382 9.21 5.84 13.08
N VAL A 383 9.44 6.17 14.34
CA VAL A 383 9.61 7.55 14.81
C VAL A 383 11.08 7.86 15.08
N ARG A 384 11.81 6.91 15.67
CA ARG A 384 13.19 7.03 16.13
C ARG A 384 13.98 5.82 15.65
N PRO A 385 15.32 5.90 15.54
CA PRO A 385 16.12 4.73 15.24
C PRO A 385 15.96 3.64 16.31
N GLU A 386 15.98 2.37 15.90
CA GLU A 386 15.87 1.22 16.82
C GLU A 386 17.19 0.96 17.57
N LYS A 387 18.32 1.37 16.98
CA LYS A 387 19.69 1.23 17.48
C LYS A 387 20.59 2.31 16.87
N THR A 388 21.77 2.53 17.44
CA THR A 388 22.75 3.52 16.93
C THR A 388 23.93 2.88 16.18
N THR A 389 23.99 1.54 16.11
CA THR A 389 25.06 0.76 15.49
C THR A 389 24.69 0.26 14.09
N PHE A 390 25.71 -0.07 13.29
CA PHE A 390 25.54 -0.53 11.91
C PHE A 390 26.00 -1.98 11.70
N ARG A 391 25.51 -2.64 10.65
CA ARG A 391 25.98 -3.98 10.29
C ARG A 391 27.12 -3.90 9.30
N LEU A 392 28.31 -4.30 9.76
CA LEU A 392 29.47 -4.48 8.88
C LEU A 392 29.35 -5.84 8.19
N SER A 393 29.58 -5.89 6.88
CA SER A 393 29.39 -7.06 6.03
C SER A 393 30.49 -8.12 6.21
N GLY A 394 30.51 -8.74 7.40
CA GLY A 394 31.50 -9.75 7.81
C GLY A 394 30.92 -11.06 8.34
N LYS A 395 29.78 -11.04 9.04
CA LYS A 395 29.14 -12.25 9.61
C LYS A 395 27.61 -12.19 9.56
N SER A 396 27.01 -12.84 8.56
CA SER A 396 25.63 -13.32 8.69
C SER A 396 25.42 -14.54 7.81
N GLN A 397 24.79 -15.57 8.38
CA GLN A 397 24.08 -16.57 7.61
C GLN A 397 22.66 -16.03 7.46
N GLU A 398 22.41 -15.21 6.43
CA GLU A 398 21.13 -14.51 6.28
C GLU A 398 19.97 -15.50 6.24
N ALA A 399 19.05 -15.37 7.20
CA ALA A 399 17.68 -15.84 7.01
C ALA A 399 17.08 -15.05 5.86
N SER A 400 16.87 -15.70 4.71
CA SER A 400 16.43 -15.03 3.49
C SER A 400 15.11 -14.27 3.73
N PRO A 401 14.95 -13.05 3.19
CA PRO A 401 13.82 -12.18 3.52
C PRO A 401 12.48 -12.89 3.25
N GLU A 402 11.57 -12.80 4.23
CA GLU A 402 10.25 -13.44 4.19
C GLU A 402 9.23 -12.69 3.33
N VAL A 403 9.38 -11.37 3.18
CA VAL A 403 8.45 -10.51 2.43
C VAL A 403 9.04 -10.13 1.08
N PRO A 404 8.25 -10.10 -0.02
CA PRO A 404 8.68 -9.60 -1.32
C PRO A 404 9.10 -8.12 -1.25
N ALA A 405 10.32 -7.80 -1.69
CA ALA A 405 10.78 -6.41 -1.79
C ALA A 405 10.30 -5.72 -3.07
N ASP A 406 10.27 -6.44 -4.20
CA ASP A 406 9.83 -5.90 -5.49
C ASP A 406 8.35 -6.18 -5.76
N TYR A 407 7.63 -5.14 -6.15
CA TYR A 407 6.25 -5.23 -6.59
C TYR A 407 5.96 -4.39 -7.84
N TYR A 408 4.86 -4.70 -8.51
CA TYR A 408 4.32 -3.95 -9.63
C TYR A 408 2.81 -3.79 -9.46
N LEU A 409 2.36 -2.53 -9.38
CA LEU A 409 0.95 -2.14 -9.38
C LEU A 409 0.78 -0.88 -10.24
N PRO A 410 0.15 -0.97 -11.42
CA PRO A 410 -0.14 0.21 -12.25
C PRO A 410 -1.37 0.97 -11.74
N ASP A 411 -1.54 2.20 -12.23
CA ASP A 411 -2.78 2.98 -12.09
C ASP A 411 -4.00 2.12 -12.49
N THR A 412 -4.92 1.91 -11.55
CA THR A 412 -6.08 1.05 -11.76
C THR A 412 -7.25 1.88 -12.27
N MET A 413 -7.61 1.65 -13.53
CA MET A 413 -8.77 2.29 -14.15
C MET A 413 -10.08 1.81 -13.51
N ILE A 414 -10.94 2.75 -13.10
CA ILE A 414 -12.31 2.51 -12.64
C ILE A 414 -13.32 3.27 -13.50
N ASP A 415 -14.54 2.75 -13.63
CA ASP A 415 -15.66 3.44 -14.27
C ASP A 415 -16.41 4.36 -13.29
N LYS A 416 -17.44 5.06 -13.81
CA LYS A 416 -18.31 5.96 -13.03
C LYS A 416 -19.08 5.30 -11.87
N ASP A 417 -19.16 3.96 -11.84
CA ASP A 417 -19.83 3.18 -10.80
C ASP A 417 -18.81 2.50 -9.86
N GLY A 418 -17.53 2.89 -9.94
CA GLY A 418 -16.44 2.34 -9.13
C GLY A 418 -15.95 0.96 -9.57
N LYS A 419 -16.35 0.46 -10.75
CA LYS A 419 -15.97 -0.87 -11.23
C LYS A 419 -14.60 -0.82 -11.91
N GLY A 420 -13.72 -1.74 -11.55
CA GLY A 420 -12.36 -1.86 -12.08
C GLY A 420 -11.68 -3.10 -11.52
N ARG A 421 -10.42 -3.34 -11.87
CA ARG A 421 -9.66 -4.51 -11.40
C ARG A 421 -8.25 -4.12 -11.00
N ILE A 422 -7.97 -4.15 -9.71
CA ILE A 422 -6.62 -4.00 -9.17
C ILE A 422 -5.86 -5.29 -9.48
N GLN A 423 -4.65 -5.17 -10.03
CA GLN A 423 -3.72 -6.28 -10.17
C GLN A 423 -2.35 -5.88 -9.63
N LEU A 424 -2.00 -6.43 -8.48
CA LEU A 424 -0.70 -6.30 -7.84
C LEU A 424 0.10 -7.57 -8.13
N LYS A 425 1.35 -7.41 -8.58
CA LYS A 425 2.31 -8.51 -8.77
C LYS A 425 3.48 -8.35 -7.79
N LEU A 426 3.89 -9.43 -7.15
CA LEU A 426 4.96 -9.51 -6.14
C LEU A 426 6.05 -10.48 -6.61
N SER A 427 7.33 -10.11 -6.55
CA SER A 427 8.43 -10.99 -6.94
C SER A 427 8.76 -12.00 -5.82
N LEU A 428 8.55 -13.29 -6.07
CA LEU A 428 8.80 -14.35 -5.10
C LEU A 428 10.17 -14.99 -5.39
N LYS A 429 11.23 -14.44 -4.77
CA LYS A 429 12.62 -14.85 -4.98
C LYS A 429 13.10 -15.91 -4.00
N THR A 430 12.42 -16.07 -2.86
CA THR A 430 12.81 -17.00 -1.78
C THR A 430 11.66 -17.95 -1.44
N LEU A 431 11.98 -19.16 -0.94
CA LEU A 431 10.98 -20.09 -0.42
C LEU A 431 10.19 -19.52 0.79
N ALA A 432 10.77 -18.55 1.50
CA ALA A 432 10.08 -17.82 2.56
C ALA A 432 9.02 -16.88 1.98
N GLN A 433 9.33 -16.14 0.92
CA GLN A 433 8.40 -15.28 0.18
C GLN A 433 7.26 -16.07 -0.47
N GLU A 434 7.55 -17.24 -1.04
CA GLU A 434 6.52 -18.16 -1.55
C GLU A 434 5.56 -18.56 -0.43
N LYS A 435 6.08 -19.10 0.68
CA LYS A 435 5.27 -19.50 1.84
C LYS A 435 4.51 -18.33 2.49
N TRP A 436 5.07 -17.12 2.46
CA TRP A 436 4.41 -15.91 2.95
C TRP A 436 3.24 -15.52 2.05
N PHE A 437 3.42 -15.59 0.73
CA PHE A 437 2.40 -15.33 -0.27
C PHE A 437 1.25 -16.35 -0.22
N ASP A 438 1.58 -17.65 -0.18
CA ASP A 438 0.61 -18.76 -0.11
C ASP A 438 -0.27 -18.70 1.15
N GLN A 439 0.19 -18.02 2.21
CA GLN A 439 -0.53 -17.86 3.46
C GLN A 439 -1.10 -16.45 3.67
N LEU A 440 -1.24 -15.61 2.63
CA LEU A 440 -1.94 -14.32 2.72
C LEU A 440 -3.35 -14.48 3.30
N LYS A 441 -3.60 -13.89 4.48
CA LYS A 441 -4.86 -14.03 5.23
C LYS A 441 -5.78 -12.83 5.08
N ALA A 442 -5.24 -11.63 5.03
CA ALA A 442 -6.03 -10.40 4.94
C ALA A 442 -5.27 -9.31 4.18
N ILE A 443 -6.02 -8.58 3.36
CA ILE A 443 -5.57 -7.33 2.71
C ILE A 443 -6.52 -6.22 3.13
N LYS A 444 -5.96 -5.11 3.63
CA LYS A 444 -6.71 -3.94 4.07
C LYS A 444 -6.55 -2.81 3.04
N ALA A 445 -7.61 -2.05 2.81
CA ALA A 445 -7.51 -0.74 2.15
C ALA A 445 -7.32 0.35 3.21
N LEU A 446 -6.33 1.23 2.99
CA LEU A 446 -6.10 2.45 3.76
C LEU A 446 -6.33 3.69 2.88
N ASP A 447 -6.67 4.83 3.49
CA ASP A 447 -6.62 6.14 2.85
C ASP A 447 -5.17 6.69 2.77
N ALA A 448 -5.01 7.95 2.35
CA ALA A 448 -3.70 8.59 2.25
C ALA A 448 -3.09 8.87 3.64
N GLU A 449 -3.94 9.00 4.65
CA GLU A 449 -3.64 9.24 6.06
C GLU A 449 -3.43 7.93 6.87
N ASN A 450 -3.38 6.78 6.17
CA ASN A 450 -3.22 5.43 6.71
C ASN A 450 -4.38 4.89 7.59
N SER A 451 -5.54 5.56 7.60
CA SER A 451 -6.75 5.07 8.29
C SER A 451 -7.36 3.89 7.53
N ILE A 452 -7.84 2.88 8.25
CA ILE A 452 -8.35 1.65 7.61
C ILE A 452 -9.77 1.87 7.05
N LEU A 453 -9.86 2.12 5.75
CA LEU A 453 -11.11 2.20 4.99
C LEU A 453 -11.85 0.85 4.96
N ASN A 454 -11.11 -0.24 4.70
CA ASN A 454 -11.66 -1.59 4.66
C ASN A 454 -10.67 -2.59 5.29
N LYS A 455 -11.11 -3.32 6.31
CA LYS A 455 -10.31 -4.32 7.03
C LYS A 455 -10.22 -5.68 6.31
N ASN A 456 -11.18 -5.97 5.42
CA ASN A 456 -11.40 -7.28 4.81
C ASN A 456 -11.72 -7.10 3.30
N LEU A 457 -10.73 -6.79 2.46
CA LEU A 457 -10.93 -6.80 1.01
C LEU A 457 -11.15 -8.24 0.51
N VAL A 458 -12.02 -8.42 -0.48
CA VAL A 458 -12.13 -9.70 -1.20
C VAL A 458 -11.09 -9.72 -2.32
N PHE A 459 -10.20 -10.71 -2.30
CA PHE A 459 -9.10 -10.88 -3.26
C PHE A 459 -8.97 -12.34 -3.71
N THR A 460 -8.23 -12.54 -4.80
CA THR A 460 -7.79 -13.85 -5.29
C THR A 460 -6.28 -13.82 -5.52
N THR A 461 -5.61 -14.93 -5.25
CA THR A 461 -4.17 -15.12 -5.50
C THR A 461 -3.94 -16.10 -6.64
N ALA A 462 -2.82 -15.93 -7.34
CA ALA A 462 -2.27 -16.88 -8.30
C ALA A 462 -0.74 -16.78 -8.33
N ILE A 463 -0.04 -17.79 -8.82
CA ILE A 463 1.40 -17.71 -9.09
C ILE A 463 1.63 -17.84 -10.60
N GLU A 464 2.16 -16.78 -11.20
CA GLU A 464 2.71 -16.80 -12.56
C GLU A 464 4.19 -17.23 -12.51
N THR A 465 4.67 -17.89 -13.57
CA THR A 465 6.07 -18.32 -13.71
C THR A 465 6.75 -17.84 -14.99
N GLU A 466 6.00 -17.16 -15.88
CA GLU A 466 6.44 -16.74 -17.22
C GLU A 466 7.64 -15.76 -17.19
N TYR A 467 7.73 -14.93 -16.14
CA TYR A 467 8.80 -13.94 -15.94
C TYR A 467 9.51 -14.16 -14.58
N GLY A 468 9.66 -15.42 -14.17
CA GLY A 468 10.03 -15.82 -12.80
C GLY A 468 8.82 -15.95 -11.88
N LYS A 469 8.99 -16.59 -10.71
CA LYS A 469 7.90 -16.80 -9.75
C LYS A 469 7.34 -15.46 -9.27
N THR A 470 6.10 -15.21 -9.61
CA THR A 470 5.42 -13.94 -9.40
C THR A 470 4.07 -14.19 -8.76
N GLY A 471 3.91 -13.76 -7.51
CA GLY A 471 2.63 -13.81 -6.80
C GLY A 471 1.72 -12.70 -7.31
N VAL A 472 0.57 -13.06 -7.87
CA VAL A 472 -0.41 -12.11 -8.42
C VAL A 472 -1.63 -12.05 -7.51
N ILE A 473 -1.96 -10.83 -7.07
CA ILE A 473 -3.12 -10.52 -6.25
C ILE A 473 -4.10 -9.74 -7.11
N THR A 474 -5.32 -10.25 -7.26
CA THR A 474 -6.40 -9.59 -7.99
C THR A 474 -7.54 -9.23 -7.03
N ILE A 475 -7.86 -7.92 -6.93
CA ILE A 475 -9.01 -7.40 -6.19
C ILE A 475 -9.99 -6.81 -7.19
N GLN A 476 -11.23 -7.30 -7.15
CA GLN A 476 -12.30 -6.88 -8.06
C GLN A 476 -13.12 -5.75 -7.42
N LEU A 477 -13.18 -4.60 -8.09
CA LEU A 477 -13.89 -3.40 -7.62
C LEU A 477 -15.32 -3.33 -8.21
N PRO A 478 -16.28 -2.67 -7.54
CA PRO A 478 -16.14 -1.98 -6.25
C PRO A 478 -16.01 -2.92 -5.04
N GLN A 479 -15.31 -2.46 -4.00
CA GLN A 479 -15.30 -3.06 -2.66
C GLN A 479 -15.84 -2.04 -1.65
N THR A 480 -16.28 -2.49 -0.46
CA THR A 480 -16.72 -1.57 0.60
C THR A 480 -15.62 -0.55 0.90
N ASN A 481 -15.99 0.75 0.90
CA ASN A 481 -15.10 1.90 1.10
C ASN A 481 -13.90 2.01 0.12
N LEU A 482 -13.90 1.24 -0.97
CA LEU A 482 -12.89 1.30 -2.03
C LEU A 482 -13.59 1.20 -3.40
N PHE A 483 -14.16 2.34 -3.81
CA PHE A 483 -14.95 2.48 -5.04
C PHE A 483 -14.89 3.89 -5.67
N THR A 484 -14.27 4.87 -5.02
CA THR A 484 -14.05 6.22 -5.55
C THR A 484 -12.66 6.35 -6.16
N ARG A 485 -12.48 7.38 -7.01
CA ARG A 485 -11.18 7.76 -7.60
C ARG A 485 -10.32 8.49 -6.57
N GLY A 486 -9.03 8.16 -6.49
CA GLY A 486 -8.15 8.69 -5.44
C GLY A 486 -6.87 7.87 -5.22
N ARG A 487 -6.07 8.29 -4.24
CA ARG A 487 -4.87 7.59 -3.74
C ARG A 487 -5.24 6.80 -2.48
N TYR A 488 -4.68 5.60 -2.36
CA TYR A 488 -4.95 4.64 -1.28
C TYR A 488 -3.68 3.83 -0.98
N GLN A 489 -3.71 3.00 0.06
CA GLN A 489 -2.72 1.93 0.25
C GLN A 489 -3.38 0.57 0.45
N LEU A 490 -2.66 -0.49 0.08
CA LEU A 490 -3.00 -1.88 0.39
C LEU A 490 -2.01 -2.42 1.43
N ASN A 491 -2.49 -2.75 2.63
CA ASN A 491 -1.70 -3.44 3.66
C ASN A 491 -1.94 -4.95 3.56
N LEU A 492 -0.89 -5.70 3.24
CA LEU A 492 -0.87 -7.14 2.98
C LEU A 492 -0.37 -7.89 4.22
N SER A 493 -1.11 -8.90 4.69
CA SER A 493 -0.73 -9.67 5.88
C SER A 493 -0.85 -11.18 5.69
N SER A 494 0.20 -11.90 6.09
CA SER A 494 0.30 -13.36 6.00
C SER A 494 -0.08 -14.05 7.32
N GLY A 495 -0.41 -15.33 7.22
CA GLY A 495 -0.54 -16.24 8.35
C GLY A 495 0.75 -16.96 8.74
N SER A 496 1.80 -16.84 7.93
CA SER A 496 3.08 -17.53 8.12
C SER A 496 4.02 -16.83 9.11
N SER A 497 4.04 -15.49 9.09
CA SER A 497 4.78 -14.63 10.00
C SER A 497 4.07 -13.29 10.18
N LYS A 498 4.56 -12.46 11.10
CA LYS A 498 3.96 -11.15 11.42
C LYS A 498 4.20 -10.08 10.35
N ALA A 499 5.22 -10.24 9.51
CA ALA A 499 5.68 -9.19 8.62
C ALA A 499 4.58 -8.82 7.59
N THR A 500 4.33 -7.53 7.42
CA THR A 500 3.32 -6.99 6.50
C THR A 500 3.96 -6.13 5.42
N MET A 501 3.25 -5.93 4.32
CA MET A 501 3.74 -5.15 3.17
C MET A 501 2.71 -4.09 2.79
N ASN A 502 3.12 -2.83 2.71
CA ASN A 502 2.29 -1.72 2.23
C ASN A 502 2.58 -1.44 0.76
N VAL A 503 1.54 -1.29 -0.04
CA VAL A 503 1.62 -1.02 -1.48
C VAL A 503 0.74 0.18 -1.84
N PRO A 504 1.28 1.27 -2.45
CA PRO A 504 0.49 2.43 -2.84
C PRO A 504 -0.39 2.12 -4.05
N LEU A 505 -1.67 2.47 -3.95
CA LEU A 505 -2.71 2.24 -4.95
C LEU A 505 -3.23 3.59 -5.48
N HIS A 506 -3.57 3.64 -6.77
CA HIS A 506 -4.20 4.79 -7.41
C HIS A 506 -5.39 4.31 -8.23
N LEU A 507 -6.60 4.75 -7.86
CA LEU A 507 -7.83 4.48 -8.58
C LEU A 507 -8.14 5.68 -9.49
N VAL A 508 -8.16 5.44 -10.79
CA VAL A 508 -8.16 6.48 -11.83
C VAL A 508 -9.42 6.39 -12.69
N ASP A 509 -10.06 7.52 -12.94
CA ASP A 509 -11.23 7.61 -13.81
C ASP A 509 -10.90 7.17 -15.25
N ASN A 510 -11.62 6.16 -15.76
CA ASN A 510 -11.42 5.64 -17.11
C ASN A 510 -11.87 6.61 -18.21
N ARG A 511 -12.58 7.70 -17.88
CA ARG A 511 -12.95 8.76 -18.82
C ARG A 511 -11.75 9.64 -19.15
N LEU A 512 -11.55 9.87 -20.45
CA LEU A 512 -10.52 10.79 -20.95
C LEU A 512 -11.00 12.25 -20.83
N PHE A 513 -10.56 12.92 -19.76
CA PHE A 513 -10.69 14.38 -19.65
C PHE A 513 -9.73 15.09 -20.61
N VAL A 514 -10.19 16.17 -21.23
CA VAL A 514 -9.44 16.88 -22.28
C VAL A 514 -9.26 18.35 -21.92
N MET A 515 -8.00 18.79 -21.87
CA MET A 515 -7.64 20.21 -21.81
C MET A 515 -7.99 20.90 -23.14
N ASN A 516 -8.83 21.93 -23.11
CA ASN A 516 -9.24 22.74 -24.26
C ASN A 516 -8.81 24.20 -24.07
N LEU A 517 -8.09 24.77 -25.03
CA LEU A 517 -7.53 26.13 -24.92
C LEU A 517 -8.66 27.14 -24.73
N ASN A 518 -8.55 27.98 -23.70
CA ASN A 518 -9.58 28.93 -23.33
C ASN A 518 -9.61 30.12 -24.30
N ALA A 519 -10.80 30.55 -24.71
CA ALA A 519 -11.03 31.65 -25.63
C ALA A 519 -10.58 33.04 -25.10
N LEU A 520 -10.21 33.15 -23.82
CA LEU A 520 -9.62 34.37 -23.22
C LEU A 520 -8.27 34.75 -23.84
N ASN A 521 -7.40 33.77 -24.14
CA ASN A 521 -6.22 33.98 -24.98
C ASN A 521 -6.03 32.80 -25.95
N PRO A 522 -6.63 32.85 -27.15
CA PRO A 522 -6.60 31.76 -28.11
C PRO A 522 -5.31 31.72 -28.96
N SER A 523 -4.43 32.73 -28.82
CA SER A 523 -3.19 32.89 -29.59
C SER A 523 -2.11 33.61 -28.76
N PRO A 524 -1.65 33.02 -27.64
CA PRO A 524 -0.69 33.67 -26.75
C PRO A 524 0.62 33.98 -27.46
N LYS A 525 1.26 35.08 -27.08
CA LYS A 525 2.63 35.42 -27.47
C LYS A 525 3.61 35.13 -26.34
N GLN A 526 4.90 35.22 -26.67
CA GLN A 526 6.01 35.13 -25.73
C GLN A 526 5.77 36.07 -24.53
N GLY A 527 5.68 35.52 -23.31
CA GLY A 527 5.34 36.26 -22.08
C GLY A 527 3.86 36.52 -21.81
N GLU A 528 2.93 36.05 -22.66
CA GLU A 528 1.48 36.16 -22.39
C GLU A 528 0.92 34.89 -21.74
N ASP A 529 0.04 35.08 -20.76
CA ASP A 529 -0.72 34.01 -20.10
C ASP A 529 -1.66 33.28 -21.06
N PHE A 530 -1.92 32.00 -20.78
CA PHE A 530 -2.98 31.23 -21.40
C PHE A 530 -3.54 30.18 -20.44
N ALA A 531 -4.72 29.64 -20.74
CA ALA A 531 -5.39 28.69 -19.86
C ALA A 531 -6.11 27.60 -20.65
N PHE A 532 -6.40 26.48 -19.99
CA PHE A 532 -7.23 25.41 -20.50
C PHE A 532 -8.48 25.25 -19.64
N HIS A 533 -9.62 25.10 -20.29
CA HIS A 533 -10.82 24.53 -19.66
C HIS A 533 -10.78 23.01 -19.80
N ILE A 534 -11.00 22.28 -18.71
CA ILE A 534 -10.87 20.82 -18.64
C ILE A 534 -12.25 20.19 -18.56
N THR A 535 -12.58 19.38 -19.55
CA THR A 535 -13.93 18.80 -19.73
C THR A 535 -13.88 17.29 -19.95
N GLY A 536 -14.81 16.57 -19.33
CA GLY A 536 -15.08 15.16 -19.61
C GLY A 536 -15.72 14.95 -20.99
N PRO A 537 -15.78 13.69 -21.47
CA PRO A 537 -16.20 13.36 -22.83
C PRO A 537 -17.69 13.63 -23.12
N THR A 538 -18.52 13.79 -22.08
CA THR A 538 -19.95 14.15 -22.20
C THR A 538 -20.27 15.54 -21.65
N GLY A 539 -19.23 16.34 -21.32
CA GLY A 539 -19.36 17.69 -20.76
C GLY A 539 -19.24 17.75 -19.24
N GLU A 540 -18.77 16.69 -18.57
CA GLU A 540 -18.55 16.71 -17.12
C GLU A 540 -17.47 17.73 -16.73
N SER A 541 -17.71 18.48 -15.64
CA SER A 541 -16.70 19.38 -15.07
C SER A 541 -15.60 18.58 -14.39
N PHE A 542 -14.36 18.99 -14.64
CA PHE A 542 -13.20 18.59 -13.85
C PHE A 542 -13.24 19.25 -12.44
N GLY A 543 -12.58 18.64 -11.45
CA GLY A 543 -12.39 19.24 -10.12
C GLY A 543 -13.63 19.34 -9.21
N THR A 544 -14.69 18.56 -9.44
CA THR A 544 -15.94 18.65 -8.66
C THR A 544 -16.00 17.76 -7.40
N GLU A 545 -15.21 16.69 -7.35
CA GLU A 545 -15.22 15.69 -6.26
C GLU A 545 -13.93 15.71 -5.43
N ILE A 546 -12.85 16.23 -6.01
CA ILE A 546 -11.54 16.42 -5.39
C ILE A 546 -11.23 17.90 -5.57
N LEU A 547 -10.86 18.59 -4.48
CA LEU A 547 -10.44 19.99 -4.52
C LEU A 547 -8.98 20.08 -4.99
N SER A 548 -8.69 20.93 -5.98
CA SER A 548 -7.37 21.07 -6.62
C SER A 548 -6.73 19.71 -6.98
N PRO A 549 -7.36 18.90 -7.84
CA PRO A 549 -6.86 17.58 -8.20
C PRO A 549 -5.52 17.60 -8.93
N ILE A 550 -5.14 18.69 -9.62
CA ILE A 550 -3.84 18.80 -10.30
C ILE A 550 -2.75 19.01 -9.24
N TYR A 551 -1.76 18.13 -9.21
CA TYR A 551 -0.62 18.23 -8.27
C TYR A 551 0.72 18.54 -8.97
N ARG A 552 0.75 18.54 -10.30
CA ARG A 552 1.94 18.85 -11.11
C ARG A 552 1.55 19.28 -12.52
N VAL A 553 2.27 20.28 -13.05
CA VAL A 553 2.22 20.67 -14.46
C VAL A 553 3.63 20.74 -15.03
N ASP A 554 3.87 20.00 -16.11
CA ASP A 554 5.11 20.06 -16.90
C ASP A 554 4.87 20.83 -18.20
N LEU A 555 5.70 21.85 -18.44
CA LEU A 555 5.75 22.63 -19.66
C LEU A 555 6.94 22.18 -20.52
N THR A 556 6.66 21.54 -21.65
CA THR A 556 7.67 21.23 -22.67
C THR A 556 7.78 22.38 -23.66
N MET A 557 8.96 22.96 -23.77
CA MET A 557 9.31 24.08 -24.66
C MET A 557 9.46 23.61 -26.12
N PRO A 558 9.33 24.51 -27.12
CA PRO A 558 9.60 24.23 -28.53
C PRO A 558 10.98 23.59 -28.81
N SER A 559 12.00 23.91 -28.00
CA SER A 559 13.33 23.30 -28.01
C SER A 559 13.39 21.84 -27.52
N GLY A 560 12.29 21.30 -26.99
CA GLY A 560 12.21 19.97 -26.37
C GLY A 560 12.65 19.95 -24.90
N LYS A 561 13.06 21.10 -24.32
CA LYS A 561 13.37 21.24 -22.90
C LYS A 561 12.09 21.18 -22.07
N VAL A 562 12.04 20.33 -21.04
CA VAL A 562 10.92 20.24 -20.10
C VAL A 562 11.22 21.08 -18.85
N LYS A 563 10.23 21.82 -18.36
CA LYS A 563 10.23 22.54 -17.08
C LYS A 563 8.95 22.20 -16.31
N SER A 564 9.07 21.59 -15.14
CA SER A 564 7.96 21.54 -14.17
C SER A 564 7.71 22.94 -13.62
N LEU A 565 6.45 23.37 -13.60
CA LEU A 565 6.06 24.73 -13.19
C LEU A 565 5.71 24.77 -11.69
N THR A 566 6.01 25.89 -11.03
CA THR A 566 5.62 26.13 -9.63
C THR A 566 4.17 26.59 -9.53
N GLU A 567 3.42 25.99 -8.60
CA GLU A 567 2.02 26.35 -8.33
C GLU A 567 1.91 27.76 -7.75
N ILE A 568 0.76 28.42 -7.95
CA ILE A 568 0.41 29.81 -7.64
C ILE A 568 1.23 30.84 -8.44
N ASN A 569 2.52 30.59 -8.64
CA ASN A 569 3.47 31.50 -9.30
C ASN A 569 3.49 31.33 -10.83
N GLN A 570 3.65 30.09 -11.33
CA GLN A 570 3.81 29.79 -12.75
C GLN A 570 2.62 29.03 -13.37
N TRP A 571 1.76 28.43 -12.54
CA TRP A 571 0.46 27.89 -12.91
C TRP A 571 -0.49 27.87 -11.70
N TYR A 572 -1.79 27.80 -11.93
CA TYR A 572 -2.78 27.58 -10.86
C TYR A 572 -4.08 26.97 -11.40
N GLU A 573 -4.86 26.33 -10.53
CA GLU A 573 -6.17 25.74 -10.85
C GLU A 573 -7.32 26.55 -10.20
N ILE A 574 -8.40 26.81 -10.95
CA ILE A 574 -9.65 27.39 -10.42
C ILE A 574 -10.83 26.59 -10.99
N GLY A 575 -11.28 25.57 -10.24
CA GLY A 575 -12.29 24.62 -10.70
C GLY A 575 -11.83 23.94 -12.00
N PRO A 576 -12.67 23.78 -13.03
CA PRO A 576 -12.30 23.12 -14.28
C PRO A 576 -11.40 23.97 -15.20
N MET A 577 -10.51 24.81 -14.64
CA MET A 577 -9.66 25.71 -15.41
C MET A 577 -8.22 25.71 -14.87
N LEU A 578 -7.30 25.25 -15.71
CA LEU A 578 -5.85 25.31 -15.48
C LEU A 578 -5.29 26.57 -16.15
N HIS A 579 -4.71 27.48 -15.36
CA HIS A 579 -4.02 28.67 -15.84
C HIS A 579 -2.51 28.44 -15.91
N ILE A 580 -1.86 28.94 -16.96
CA ILE A 580 -0.40 28.94 -17.14
C ILE A 580 0.04 30.40 -17.25
N CYS A 581 0.96 30.82 -16.38
CA CYS A 581 1.49 32.18 -16.38
C CYS A 581 2.58 32.32 -17.46
N GLY A 582 2.47 33.34 -18.31
CA GLY A 582 3.48 33.67 -19.33
C GLY A 582 4.72 34.34 -18.72
N THR A 583 4.54 35.03 -17.60
CA THR A 583 5.58 35.56 -16.71
C THR A 583 5.33 35.10 -15.28
N ASP A 584 6.39 34.89 -14.49
CA ASP A 584 6.27 34.61 -13.05
C ASP A 584 6.25 35.89 -12.19
N THR A 585 6.06 35.77 -10.88
CA THR A 585 5.92 36.90 -9.94
C THR A 585 7.14 37.81 -9.86
N ASP A 586 8.28 37.36 -10.38
CA ASP A 586 9.55 38.09 -10.42
C ASP A 586 9.83 38.67 -11.83
N ASP A 587 8.78 38.83 -12.66
CA ASP A 587 8.78 39.27 -14.07
C ASP A 587 9.58 38.37 -15.03
N ASN A 588 9.98 37.14 -14.65
CA ASN A 588 10.69 36.25 -15.57
C ASN A 588 9.73 35.65 -16.58
N VAL A 589 10.08 35.72 -17.87
CA VAL A 589 9.30 35.09 -18.95
C VAL A 589 9.41 33.57 -18.87
N ILE A 590 8.27 32.90 -18.77
CA ILE A 590 8.12 31.45 -18.69
C ILE A 590 7.86 30.83 -20.06
N THR A 591 7.16 31.57 -20.92
CA THR A 591 6.94 31.24 -22.33
C THR A 591 7.98 31.97 -23.21
N ASP A 592 9.28 31.73 -22.94
CA ASP A 592 10.41 32.52 -23.46
C ASP A 592 10.83 32.16 -24.90
N GLU A 593 10.48 30.99 -25.39
CA GLU A 593 10.59 30.58 -26.79
C GLU A 593 9.29 30.84 -27.57
N SER A 594 9.38 31.03 -28.90
CA SER A 594 8.22 31.00 -29.80
C SER A 594 8.16 29.67 -30.55
N GLY A 595 6.98 29.08 -30.64
CA GLY A 595 6.75 27.77 -31.26
C GLY A 595 5.67 26.97 -30.52
N ILE A 596 5.66 25.66 -30.72
CA ILE A 596 4.67 24.76 -30.11
C ILE A 596 5.18 24.26 -28.76
N TYR A 597 4.51 24.67 -27.68
CA TYR A 597 4.68 24.10 -26.34
C TYR A 597 3.77 22.88 -26.17
N THR A 598 4.14 21.99 -25.26
CA THR A 598 3.27 20.90 -24.78
C THR A 598 3.11 21.01 -23.27
N VAL A 599 1.89 21.28 -22.82
CA VAL A 599 1.53 21.29 -21.39
C VAL A 599 1.02 19.91 -21.02
N THR A 600 1.55 19.33 -19.95
CA THR A 600 1.12 18.03 -19.41
C THR A 600 0.77 18.20 -17.93
N ALA A 601 -0.46 17.85 -17.56
CA ALA A 601 -1.00 17.98 -16.21
C ALA A 601 -1.25 16.59 -15.61
N TYR A 602 -0.78 16.41 -14.37
CA TYR A 602 -0.96 15.18 -13.60
C TYR A 602 -1.91 15.47 -12.45
N ALA A 603 -2.94 14.63 -12.28
CA ALA A 603 -4.02 14.88 -11.34
C ALA A 603 -4.43 13.61 -10.58
N ASN A 604 -4.76 13.75 -9.29
CA ASN A 604 -5.14 12.62 -8.44
C ASN A 604 -6.54 12.12 -8.79
N GLY A 605 -6.65 10.82 -9.12
CA GLY A 605 -7.90 10.20 -9.56
C GLY A 605 -8.26 10.41 -11.04
N TYR A 606 -7.40 11.06 -11.84
CA TYR A 606 -7.63 11.30 -13.26
C TYR A 606 -6.41 10.85 -14.09
N GLN A 607 -6.65 10.48 -15.35
CA GLN A 607 -5.58 10.14 -16.29
C GLN A 607 -4.71 11.38 -16.59
N THR A 608 -3.42 11.16 -16.84
CA THR A 608 -2.49 12.25 -17.21
C THR A 608 -2.95 12.92 -18.51
N MET A 609 -3.18 14.23 -18.46
CA MET A 609 -3.68 15.01 -19.60
C MET A 609 -2.53 15.74 -20.28
N SER A 610 -2.55 15.84 -21.62
CA SER A 610 -1.55 16.63 -22.36
C SER A 610 -2.17 17.40 -23.53
N LYS A 611 -1.71 18.63 -23.77
CA LYS A 611 -2.21 19.52 -24.83
C LYS A 611 -1.08 20.36 -25.41
N LYS A 612 -1.12 20.55 -26.74
CA LYS A 612 -0.20 21.44 -27.45
C LYS A 612 -0.82 22.82 -27.67
N VAL A 613 -0.01 23.85 -27.53
CA VAL A 613 -0.37 25.26 -27.71
C VAL A 613 0.75 25.95 -28.50
N GLU A 614 0.38 26.83 -29.43
CA GLU A 614 1.34 27.61 -30.22
C GLU A 614 1.51 29.00 -29.60
N VAL A 615 2.76 29.39 -29.32
CA VAL A 615 3.12 30.67 -28.72
C VAL A 615 3.84 31.55 -29.76
N GLY A 616 3.21 32.68 -30.10
CA GLY A 616 3.67 33.60 -31.14
C GLY A 616 4.86 34.47 -30.72
N SER A 617 5.69 34.84 -31.70
CA SER A 617 6.85 35.73 -31.48
C SER A 617 6.42 37.20 -31.35
N ASN A 618 7.02 37.94 -30.41
CA ASN A 618 6.79 39.39 -30.25
C ASN A 618 7.51 40.22 -31.33
N SER A 619 7.03 40.15 -32.57
CA SER A 619 7.46 41.03 -33.66
C SER A 619 6.75 42.39 -33.57
N GLN A 620 7.48 43.46 -33.27
CA GLN A 620 6.93 44.82 -33.29
C GLN A 620 6.48 45.25 -34.70
N SER A 621 5.29 45.84 -34.76
CA SER A 621 4.93 46.86 -35.75
C SER A 621 4.02 47.90 -35.10
N GLU A 622 4.50 49.14 -34.96
CA GLU A 622 3.68 50.25 -34.45
C GLU A 622 2.59 50.62 -35.48
N ALA A 623 1.31 50.43 -35.12
CA ALA A 623 0.19 51.14 -35.79
C ALA A 623 -1.13 51.08 -34.99
N GLY A 624 -1.51 52.20 -34.36
CA GLY A 624 -2.91 52.54 -34.08
C GLY A 624 -3.52 52.08 -32.75
N ASP A 625 -3.97 53.04 -31.95
CA ASP A 625 -4.81 52.79 -30.78
C ASP A 625 -6.13 52.10 -31.12
N ILE A 626 -6.44 50.99 -30.43
CA ILE A 626 -7.79 50.76 -29.90
C ILE A 626 -7.67 50.44 -28.40
N LYS A 627 -7.65 51.49 -27.57
CA LYS A 627 -8.01 51.34 -26.16
C LYS A 627 -9.53 51.20 -26.06
N ILE A 628 -10.01 49.98 -25.82
CA ILE A 628 -11.28 49.80 -25.11
C ILE A 628 -10.94 49.70 -23.62
N HIS A 629 -11.00 50.84 -22.93
CA HIS A 629 -11.18 50.84 -21.48
C HIS A 629 -12.68 50.88 -21.20
N ALA A 630 -13.21 49.75 -20.73
CA ALA A 630 -14.51 49.68 -20.07
C ALA A 630 -14.26 49.29 -18.60
N MET A 631 -13.85 50.26 -17.79
CA MET A 631 -13.68 50.06 -16.34
C MET A 631 -14.98 50.38 -15.58
N ALA A 632 -15.48 49.40 -14.84
CA ALA A 632 -16.31 49.57 -13.64
C ALA A 632 -16.39 48.23 -12.90
N GLY A 633 -15.93 48.09 -11.65
CA GLY A 633 -15.17 49.05 -10.84
C GLY A 633 -14.59 48.35 -9.61
N SER A 634 -13.44 48.83 -9.12
CA SER A 634 -12.73 48.22 -7.99
C SER A 634 -13.38 48.56 -6.64
N TYR A 635 -13.57 47.56 -5.79
CA TYR A 635 -13.35 47.75 -4.35
C TYR A 635 -11.90 47.36 -4.04
N SER A 636 -11.04 48.37 -4.01
CA SER A 636 -9.68 48.23 -3.53
C SER A 636 -9.66 48.24 -2.00
N ILE A 637 -9.16 47.17 -1.39
CA ILE A 637 -8.52 47.25 -0.07
C ILE A 637 -7.06 46.87 -0.29
N ASP A 638 -6.25 47.87 -0.63
CA ASP A 638 -4.81 47.81 -0.36
C ASP A 638 -4.61 48.24 1.09
N ALA A 639 -3.89 47.41 1.86
CA ALA A 639 -3.56 47.64 3.25
C ALA A 639 -2.11 47.19 3.56
N MET A 640 -1.17 47.48 2.66
CA MET A 640 0.25 47.18 2.90
C MET A 640 0.85 47.98 4.07
N SER A 641 1.23 47.28 5.13
CA SER A 641 2.20 47.69 6.16
C SER A 641 2.80 46.46 6.86
N SER A 642 4.10 46.34 7.08
CA SER A 642 5.20 47.22 6.62
C SER A 642 6.55 46.50 6.52
N ALA A 643 7.45 47.13 5.77
CA ALA A 643 8.92 46.98 5.79
C ALA A 643 9.54 46.93 7.21
N THR A 644 10.77 46.44 7.48
CA THR A 644 11.79 45.69 6.70
C THR A 644 13.00 45.40 7.62
N VAL A 645 13.72 44.29 7.43
CA VAL A 645 15.18 44.19 7.73
C VAL A 645 15.88 43.47 6.55
N VAL A 646 17.11 43.88 6.21
CA VAL A 646 17.90 43.45 5.03
C VAL A 646 19.25 42.87 5.49
N ILE A 647 19.98 42.19 4.58
CA ILE A 647 21.47 42.01 4.46
C ILE A 647 21.89 40.52 4.43
N PRO A 648 22.69 40.04 3.44
CA PRO A 648 22.91 40.52 2.07
C PRO A 648 22.99 39.36 1.01
N ASP A 649 23.49 39.66 -0.21
CA ASP A 649 23.81 38.71 -1.30
C ASP A 649 24.74 37.55 -0.93
N GLY A 650 24.58 36.41 -1.63
CA GLY A 650 25.38 35.17 -1.42
C GLY A 650 25.83 34.37 -2.65
N GLY A 651 25.29 34.62 -3.86
CA GLY A 651 25.78 34.05 -5.12
C GLY A 651 25.12 32.74 -5.61
N SER A 652 24.85 32.67 -6.93
CA SER A 652 24.24 31.51 -7.62
C SER A 652 25.27 30.45 -8.04
N GLY A 653 24.86 29.17 -8.09
CA GLY A 653 25.78 28.00 -8.11
C GLY A 653 25.42 26.79 -9.00
N GLY A 654 24.41 26.86 -9.87
CA GLY A 654 24.30 25.95 -11.04
C GLY A 654 23.76 24.52 -10.88
N SER A 655 22.45 24.37 -11.11
CA SER A 655 21.80 23.30 -11.90
C SER A 655 22.32 21.84 -11.83
N GLY A 656 21.58 20.99 -11.11
CA GLY A 656 21.50 19.53 -11.35
C GLY A 656 20.04 19.10 -11.18
N SER A 657 19.43 18.43 -12.17
CA SER A 657 17.98 18.20 -12.22
C SER A 657 17.59 16.74 -11.95
N SER A 658 16.74 16.52 -10.95
CA SER A 658 15.86 15.36 -10.84
C SER A 658 14.51 15.80 -10.29
N GLY A 659 13.42 15.37 -10.94
CA GLY A 659 12.08 15.96 -10.79
C GLY A 659 11.25 15.43 -9.62
N GLY A 660 11.68 15.72 -8.38
CA GLY A 660 10.79 15.81 -7.22
C GLY A 660 10.84 17.24 -6.69
N SER A 661 9.69 17.83 -6.33
CA SER A 661 9.70 19.11 -5.59
C SER A 661 10.54 18.91 -4.33
N LYS A 662 11.57 19.74 -4.12
CA LYS A 662 12.31 19.73 -2.84
C LYS A 662 11.73 20.81 -1.93
N MET A 663 11.49 20.46 -0.68
CA MET A 663 11.11 21.38 0.39
C MET A 663 12.24 21.54 1.40
N ASN A 664 12.19 22.61 2.18
CA ASN A 664 13.12 22.78 3.29
C ASN A 664 12.55 22.05 4.51
N GLY A 665 13.30 21.08 5.04
CA GLY A 665 12.86 20.23 6.14
C GLY A 665 13.90 20.15 7.25
N PHE A 666 13.42 20.09 8.48
CA PHE A 666 14.25 19.97 9.67
C PHE A 666 14.42 18.49 10.03
N LEU A 667 15.68 18.05 10.12
CA LEU A 667 16.01 16.69 10.57
C LEU A 667 16.61 16.73 11.98
N ILE A 668 16.28 15.73 12.78
CA ILE A 668 16.99 15.43 14.02
C ILE A 668 17.82 14.17 13.81
N PHE A 669 19.13 14.32 13.91
CA PHE A 669 20.07 13.21 14.00
C PHE A 669 20.21 12.85 15.47
N ASP A 670 20.08 11.56 15.78
CA ASP A 670 20.67 11.02 17.00
C ASP A 670 22.20 11.19 16.92
N HIS A 671 22.82 11.70 17.99
CA HIS A 671 24.25 12.02 17.95
C HIS A 671 25.12 10.77 17.90
N ASP A 672 24.74 9.71 18.62
CA ASP A 672 25.54 8.50 18.71
C ASP A 672 25.51 7.72 17.38
N LEU A 673 24.32 7.65 16.75
CA LEU A 673 24.12 7.12 15.40
C LEU A 673 24.95 7.89 14.36
N LEU A 674 24.87 9.22 14.36
CA LEU A 674 25.62 10.06 13.42
C LEU A 674 27.13 9.96 13.65
N ALA A 675 27.58 9.91 14.91
CA ALA A 675 28.98 9.71 15.25
C ALA A 675 29.48 8.34 14.77
N ASN A 676 28.69 7.28 14.91
CA ASN A 676 29.01 5.95 14.38
C ASN A 676 29.14 5.96 12.86
N ALA A 677 28.17 6.56 12.17
CA ALA A 677 28.16 6.65 10.71
C ALA A 677 29.39 7.39 10.16
N LEU A 678 29.72 8.55 10.76
CA LEU A 678 30.89 9.35 10.39
C LEU A 678 32.22 8.67 10.76
N ILE A 679 32.27 7.88 11.85
CA ILE A 679 33.43 7.07 12.20
C ILE A 679 33.69 6.01 11.13
N LEU A 680 32.67 5.23 10.74
CA LEU A 680 32.79 4.19 9.70
C LEU A 680 33.23 4.77 8.35
N HIS A 681 32.75 5.96 8.00
CA HIS A 681 33.17 6.70 6.81
C HIS A 681 34.64 7.14 6.89
N GLU A 682 35.09 7.69 8.02
CA GLU A 682 36.48 8.12 8.21
C GLU A 682 37.47 6.93 8.29
N ILE A 683 37.08 5.76 8.81
CA ILE A 683 37.96 4.57 8.87
C ILE A 683 37.90 3.66 7.61
N ASP A 684 37.20 4.08 6.55
CA ASP A 684 36.98 3.28 5.33
C ASP A 684 36.43 1.87 5.66
N HIS A 685 35.31 1.85 6.39
CA HIS A 685 34.63 0.63 6.83
C HIS A 685 33.09 0.77 6.81
N VAL A 686 32.56 1.44 5.78
CA VAL A 686 31.12 1.71 5.68
C VAL A 686 30.25 0.48 5.37
N SER A 687 29.03 0.52 5.87
CA SER A 687 27.85 -0.18 5.36
C SER A 687 27.00 0.75 4.48
N GLU A 688 26.10 0.21 3.67
CA GLU A 688 25.14 1.01 2.86
C GLU A 688 24.28 1.92 3.74
N ASP A 689 23.74 1.36 4.83
CA ASP A 689 22.98 2.07 5.88
C ASP A 689 23.76 3.27 6.46
N SER A 690 25.01 3.04 6.90
CA SER A 690 25.84 4.11 7.47
C SER A 690 26.20 5.19 6.46
N GLU A 691 26.44 4.82 5.20
CA GLU A 691 26.73 5.81 4.16
C GLU A 691 25.50 6.67 3.87
N ALA A 692 24.30 6.08 3.84
CA ALA A 692 23.05 6.83 3.67
C ALA A 692 22.80 7.85 4.81
N VAL A 693 23.10 7.48 6.08
CA VAL A 693 23.08 8.43 7.21
C VAL A 693 24.07 9.58 7.02
N VAL A 694 25.28 9.30 6.51
CA VAL A 694 26.31 10.32 6.21
C VAL A 694 25.91 11.23 5.03
N GLN A 695 25.27 10.70 3.98
CA GLN A 695 24.76 11.50 2.88
C GLN A 695 23.70 12.50 3.36
N TRP A 696 22.75 12.08 4.21
CA TRP A 696 21.81 13.02 4.84
C TRP A 696 22.51 14.11 5.64
N TRP A 697 23.59 13.80 6.37
CA TRP A 697 24.33 14.80 7.13
C TRP A 697 24.99 15.86 6.22
N TYR A 698 25.57 15.46 5.08
CA TYR A 698 26.23 16.40 4.17
C TYR A 698 25.26 17.25 3.32
N ASP A 699 24.04 16.77 3.04
CA ASP A 699 22.98 17.53 2.36
C ASP A 699 22.25 18.54 3.30
N GLN A 700 22.62 18.56 4.58
CA GLN A 700 21.96 19.31 5.66
C GLN A 700 22.87 20.38 6.30
N LYS A 701 22.26 21.36 6.97
CA LYS A 701 22.98 22.38 7.76
C LYS A 701 22.59 22.28 9.23
N ALA A 702 23.52 21.89 10.09
CA ALA A 702 23.31 21.90 11.53
C ALA A 702 22.91 23.29 12.06
N GLN A 703 21.87 23.32 12.88
CA GLN A 703 21.27 24.52 13.47
C GLN A 703 21.54 24.57 14.97
N ALA A 704 21.30 23.45 15.67
CA ALA A 704 21.42 23.38 17.12
C ALA A 704 21.85 22.00 17.62
N VAL A 705 22.45 21.97 18.80
CA VAL A 705 22.64 20.76 19.62
C VAL A 705 21.69 20.79 20.82
N MET A 706 21.26 19.60 21.26
CA MET A 706 20.36 19.44 22.40
C MET A 706 20.75 18.21 23.25
N ASP A 707 20.37 18.23 24.52
CA ASP A 707 20.44 17.06 25.40
C ASP A 707 19.13 16.25 25.38
N GLU A 708 19.05 15.20 26.20
CA GLU A 708 17.96 14.23 26.22
C GLU A 708 16.57 14.87 26.45
N ASN A 709 16.50 15.94 27.24
CA ASN A 709 15.25 16.66 27.52
C ASN A 709 14.97 17.73 26.46
N ALA A 710 16.00 18.25 25.78
CA ALA A 710 15.87 19.30 24.77
C ALA A 710 15.10 20.56 25.24
N GLU A 711 15.07 20.83 26.56
CA GLU A 711 14.48 22.06 27.11
C GLU A 711 15.22 23.30 26.58
N VAL A 712 16.54 23.18 26.43
CA VAL A 712 17.43 24.20 25.85
C VAL A 712 18.06 23.66 24.56
N PHE A 713 18.04 24.49 23.52
CA PHE A 713 18.74 24.24 22.25
C PHE A 713 19.88 25.24 22.16
N TYR A 714 21.11 24.73 22.02
CA TYR A 714 22.30 25.56 21.89
C TYR A 714 22.67 25.68 20.41
N ASP A 715 22.98 26.88 19.94
CA ASP A 715 23.39 27.13 18.55
C ASP A 715 24.61 26.28 18.18
N PHE A 716 24.50 25.52 17.08
CA PHE A 716 25.55 24.59 16.68
C PHE A 716 26.84 25.31 16.29
N THR A 717 26.75 26.49 15.66
CA THR A 717 27.92 27.28 15.25
C THR A 717 28.64 27.84 16.47
N HIS A 718 27.89 28.29 17.48
CA HIS A 718 28.44 28.79 18.73
C HIS A 718 29.14 27.69 19.55
N TYR A 719 28.52 26.50 19.69
CA TYR A 719 29.14 25.34 20.32
C TYR A 719 30.40 24.89 19.57
N LEU A 720 30.32 24.74 18.24
CA LEU A 720 31.44 24.36 17.38
C LEU A 720 32.63 25.33 17.51
N ASN A 721 32.37 26.64 17.64
CA ASN A 721 33.41 27.63 17.83
C ASN A 721 34.02 27.55 19.23
N ALA A 722 33.21 27.38 20.29
CA ALA A 722 33.72 27.22 21.66
C ALA A 722 34.68 26.01 21.79
N VAL A 723 34.34 24.87 21.17
CA VAL A 723 35.23 23.69 21.13
C VAL A 723 36.54 23.99 20.39
N LYS A 724 36.47 24.73 19.27
CA LYS A 724 37.66 25.11 18.49
C LYS A 724 38.55 26.13 19.19
N ASP A 725 37.96 27.09 19.91
CA ASP A 725 38.71 28.13 20.62
C ASP A 725 39.45 27.55 21.85
N GLU A 726 38.85 26.62 22.61
CA GLU A 726 39.54 25.94 23.72
C GLU A 726 40.68 25.02 23.21
N LYS A 727 40.46 24.34 22.09
CA LYS A 727 41.45 23.55 21.33
C LYS A 727 42.62 24.40 20.82
N LEU A 728 42.37 25.64 20.39
CA LEU A 728 43.40 26.57 19.90
C LEU A 728 44.11 27.36 21.02
N GLY A 729 43.40 27.67 22.10
CA GLY A 729 43.89 28.51 23.21
C GLY A 729 44.59 27.72 24.31
N ALA A 730 43.89 26.78 24.94
CA ALA A 730 44.41 25.99 26.06
C ALA A 730 45.00 24.64 25.61
N GLY A 731 44.67 24.18 24.40
CA GLY A 731 45.00 22.84 23.92
C GLY A 731 44.14 21.74 24.55
N LYS A 732 43.02 22.13 25.19
CA LYS A 732 42.12 21.25 25.94
C LYS A 732 40.94 20.81 25.10
N TYR A 733 40.30 19.73 25.53
CA TYR A 733 39.05 19.23 24.98
C TYR A 733 37.85 19.82 25.76
N LEU A 734 36.82 20.26 25.05
CA LEU A 734 35.57 20.78 25.62
C LEU A 734 34.39 19.84 25.31
N SER A 735 34.03 19.01 26.27
CA SER A 735 32.79 18.21 26.25
C SER A 735 31.54 19.10 26.20
N PHE A 736 30.44 18.60 25.63
CA PHE A 736 29.17 19.34 25.58
C PHE A 736 28.64 19.65 27.00
N GLU A 737 28.76 18.70 27.93
CA GLU A 737 28.44 18.88 29.34
C GLU A 737 29.13 20.11 29.97
N LYS A 738 30.46 20.15 29.98
CA LYS A 738 31.25 21.32 30.43
C LYS A 738 30.92 22.61 29.64
N TYR A 739 30.53 22.52 28.37
CA TYR A 739 30.04 23.70 27.62
C TYR A 739 28.72 24.25 28.19
N LYS A 740 27.77 23.39 28.60
CA LYS A 740 26.52 23.82 29.26
C LYS A 740 26.77 24.52 30.61
N GLU A 741 27.83 24.16 31.33
CA GLU A 741 28.21 24.78 32.62
C GLU A 741 28.88 26.16 32.46
N ILE A 742 29.67 26.35 31.40
CA ILE A 742 30.58 27.50 31.25
C ILE A 742 29.92 28.69 30.52
N GLN A 743 28.90 28.44 29.70
CA GLN A 743 28.29 29.48 28.85
C GLN A 743 27.15 30.28 29.50
N ALA A 744 27.01 31.53 29.04
CA ALA A 744 25.92 32.44 29.36
C ALA A 744 25.53 33.20 28.08
N GLY A 745 24.72 32.54 27.25
CA GLY A 745 24.46 32.92 25.86
C GLY A 745 24.84 31.80 24.88
N GLY A 746 24.41 31.91 23.63
CA GLY A 746 24.54 30.83 22.65
C GLY A 746 23.38 29.83 22.64
N GLU A 747 22.34 30.07 23.43
CA GLU A 747 21.03 29.47 23.23
C GLU A 747 20.38 30.03 21.96
N THR A 748 19.63 29.20 21.23
CA THR A 748 18.82 29.63 20.09
C THR A 748 17.34 29.49 20.38
N LEU A 749 16.52 30.40 19.84
CA LEU A 749 15.05 30.30 19.83
C LEU A 749 14.52 29.64 18.55
N ASN A 750 15.38 29.12 17.68
CA ASN A 750 14.96 28.37 16.51
C ASN A 750 14.27 27.07 16.96
N ARG A 751 12.93 27.04 16.85
CA ARG A 751 12.06 25.90 17.18
C ARG A 751 11.18 25.63 15.94
N PRO A 752 11.55 24.70 15.05
CA PRO A 752 10.64 24.28 13.99
C PRO A 752 9.37 23.65 14.59
N TYR A 753 8.24 23.76 13.92
CA TYR A 753 7.01 23.11 14.38
C TYR A 753 7.02 21.60 14.13
N GLN A 754 7.49 21.20 12.94
CA GLN A 754 7.63 19.82 12.50
C GLN A 754 9.10 19.45 12.32
N ILE A 755 9.45 18.21 12.66
CA ILE A 755 10.75 17.60 12.37
C ILE A 755 10.54 16.17 11.86
N LYS A 756 11.54 15.61 11.17
CA LYS A 756 11.68 14.16 10.97
C LYS A 756 12.99 13.70 11.62
N ARG A 757 13.14 12.40 11.90
CA ARG A 757 14.40 11.82 12.40
C ARG A 757 15.08 11.00 11.33
N VAL A 758 16.42 11.01 11.31
CA VAL A 758 17.20 10.06 10.52
C VAL A 758 17.27 8.75 11.30
N LEU A 759 17.02 7.64 10.61
CA LEU A 759 16.98 6.28 11.14
C LEU A 759 18.28 5.53 10.82
N GLU A 760 18.50 4.39 11.49
CA GLU A 760 19.72 3.61 11.35
C GLU A 760 19.90 2.94 9.98
N ASP A 761 18.82 2.77 9.22
CA ASP A 761 18.79 2.25 7.85
C ASP A 761 18.81 3.36 6.78
N GLY A 762 19.31 4.56 7.15
CA GLY A 762 19.42 5.72 6.28
C GLY A 762 18.09 6.35 5.85
N LYS A 763 16.96 5.86 6.36
CA LYS A 763 15.62 6.38 6.05
C LYS A 763 15.20 7.50 6.99
N LEU A 764 14.04 8.10 6.74
CA LEU A 764 13.45 9.12 7.61
C LEU A 764 12.26 8.54 8.38
N GLY A 765 12.25 8.70 9.70
CA GLY A 765 11.07 8.45 10.54
C GLY A 765 9.98 9.48 10.28
N THR A 766 8.77 9.27 10.78
CA THR A 766 7.60 10.14 10.53
C THR A 766 7.79 11.61 10.95
N VAL A 767 6.82 12.44 10.57
CA VAL A 767 6.76 13.87 10.93
C VAL A 767 6.31 14.03 12.39
N GLU A 768 7.28 14.17 13.31
CA GLU A 768 7.04 14.53 14.71
C GLU A 768 6.71 16.03 14.85
N SER A 769 5.78 16.37 15.75
CA SER A 769 5.73 17.70 16.38
C SER A 769 6.96 17.88 17.27
N LEU A 770 7.64 19.04 17.23
CA LEU A 770 8.80 19.27 18.11
C LEU A 770 8.47 19.14 19.61
N LEU A 771 7.20 19.34 19.99
CA LEU A 771 6.73 19.17 21.36
C LEU A 771 6.69 17.69 21.83
N SER A 772 6.82 16.72 20.93
CA SER A 772 6.95 15.29 21.27
C SER A 772 8.40 14.89 21.66
N VAL A 773 9.38 15.75 21.37
CA VAL A 773 10.80 15.53 21.69
C VAL A 773 11.36 16.49 22.74
N VAL A 774 10.68 17.60 23.03
CA VAL A 774 11.07 18.64 24.00
C VAL A 774 10.36 18.48 25.34
N GLY A 775 11.10 18.69 26.43
CA GLY A 775 10.64 18.56 27.82
C GLY A 775 11.08 17.24 28.46
N LYS A 776 10.65 17.01 29.69
CA LYS A 776 10.88 15.74 30.41
C LYS A 776 10.05 14.61 29.81
N ALA A 777 10.52 13.37 29.93
CA ALA A 777 9.71 12.20 29.57
C ALA A 777 8.40 12.17 30.39
N ALA A 778 7.25 12.04 29.71
CA ALA A 778 5.96 12.00 30.38
C ALA A 778 5.76 10.65 31.12
N PRO A 779 5.13 10.65 32.30
CA PRO A 779 4.76 9.42 32.99
C PRO A 779 3.62 8.70 32.26
N ALA A 780 3.67 7.38 32.24
CA ALA A 780 2.58 6.55 31.74
C ALA A 780 1.32 6.74 32.60
N LEU A 781 0.17 6.95 31.96
CA LEU A 781 -1.11 7.15 32.64
C LEU A 781 -1.87 5.83 32.82
N LYS A 782 -2.44 5.62 34.00
CA LYS A 782 -3.27 4.45 34.36
C LYS A 782 -4.75 4.83 34.34
N GLY A 783 -5.63 3.87 34.04
CA GLY A 783 -7.09 4.07 33.98
C GLY A 783 -7.65 4.31 32.58
N ALA A 784 -6.96 3.80 31.55
CA ALA A 784 -7.32 3.97 30.14
C ALA A 784 -8.41 2.98 29.65
N GLU A 785 -8.75 1.96 30.43
CA GLU A 785 -9.82 0.99 30.14
C GLU A 785 -11.11 1.39 30.88
N GLY A 786 -12.27 1.27 30.22
CA GLY A 786 -13.58 1.58 30.81
C GLY A 786 -14.76 1.11 29.98
N LYS A 787 -15.96 1.48 30.44
CA LYS A 787 -17.24 1.06 29.83
C LYS A 787 -17.90 2.16 29.02
N LEU A 788 -18.65 1.78 27.99
CA LEU A 788 -19.48 2.69 27.21
C LEU A 788 -20.47 3.45 28.10
N GLY A 789 -20.28 4.77 28.23
CA GLY A 789 -21.13 5.63 29.07
C GLY A 789 -20.64 5.85 30.50
N GLU A 790 -19.45 5.36 30.86
CA GLU A 790 -18.75 5.70 32.12
C GLU A 790 -17.54 6.62 31.86
N ASP A 791 -17.26 7.53 32.80
CA ASP A 791 -16.16 8.51 32.66
C ASP A 791 -14.79 7.85 32.95
N LEU A 792 -13.84 7.96 32.03
CA LEU A 792 -12.48 7.40 32.19
C LEU A 792 -11.64 8.29 33.11
N VAL A 793 -11.03 7.73 34.15
CA VAL A 793 -10.24 8.48 35.14
C VAL A 793 -8.76 8.12 35.06
N LEU A 794 -7.97 9.01 34.47
CA LEU A 794 -6.54 8.86 34.27
C LEU A 794 -5.73 9.37 35.47
N THR A 795 -4.67 8.63 35.83
CA THR A 795 -3.78 8.91 36.97
C THR A 795 -2.31 8.68 36.62
N SER A 796 -1.39 9.41 37.27
CA SER A 796 0.06 9.21 37.19
C SER A 796 0.57 8.66 38.53
N ASP A 797 1.48 7.68 38.50
CA ASP A 797 2.10 7.09 39.71
C ASP A 797 3.59 7.43 39.90
N LYS A 798 4.24 8.03 38.88
CA LYS A 798 5.68 8.37 38.91
C LYS A 798 5.95 9.86 39.11
N ASP A 799 5.09 10.72 38.55
CA ASP A 799 5.23 12.17 38.65
C ASP A 799 3.88 12.81 38.99
N LEU A 800 3.82 13.46 40.15
CA LEU A 800 2.60 14.10 40.67
C LEU A 800 2.41 15.53 40.13
N GLU A 801 3.45 16.16 39.59
CA GLU A 801 3.33 17.48 38.95
C GLU A 801 2.79 17.36 37.52
N TYR A 802 2.99 16.23 36.83
CA TYR A 802 2.57 16.02 35.44
C TYR A 802 1.10 16.37 35.17
N ILE A 803 0.15 15.78 35.90
CA ILE A 803 -1.28 16.06 35.74
C ILE A 803 -1.58 17.55 36.05
N SER A 804 -0.81 18.15 36.95
CA SER A 804 -0.95 19.57 37.30
C SER A 804 -0.52 20.55 36.21
N LYS A 805 0.29 20.05 35.26
CA LYS A 805 0.89 20.76 34.13
C LYS A 805 0.16 20.55 32.80
N ILE A 806 -0.87 19.70 32.73
CA ILE A 806 -1.68 19.50 31.52
C ILE A 806 -2.30 20.84 31.09
N THR A 807 -1.97 21.27 29.86
CA THR A 807 -2.48 22.51 29.25
C THR A 807 -3.53 22.24 28.18
N ALA A 808 -3.45 21.12 27.47
CA ALA A 808 -4.43 20.71 26.48
C ALA A 808 -4.57 19.18 26.39
N LEU A 809 -5.77 18.76 25.98
CA LEU A 809 -6.13 17.37 25.67
C LEU A 809 -6.81 17.35 24.32
N TYR A 810 -6.53 16.36 23.48
CA TYR A 810 -7.19 16.17 22.19
C TYR A 810 -7.61 14.71 22.06
N LEU A 811 -8.85 14.47 21.63
CA LEU A 811 -9.39 13.13 21.39
C LEU A 811 -9.43 12.84 19.88
N ASP A 812 -9.14 11.61 19.49
CA ASP A 812 -9.26 11.04 18.14
C ASP A 812 -8.65 11.91 17.04
N ASN A 813 -7.39 12.29 17.26
CA ASN A 813 -6.60 13.15 16.36
C ASN A 813 -7.19 14.54 16.09
N SER A 814 -8.24 14.97 16.81
CA SER A 814 -8.85 16.29 16.65
C SER A 814 -7.82 17.42 16.66
N ALA A 815 -7.97 18.36 15.73
CA ALA A 815 -7.22 19.62 15.73
C ALA A 815 -7.69 20.59 16.83
N ILE A 816 -8.91 20.39 17.35
CA ILE A 816 -9.53 21.20 18.41
C ILE A 816 -9.35 20.49 19.75
N ALA A 817 -8.79 21.20 20.73
CA ALA A 817 -8.64 20.68 22.09
C ALA A 817 -10.00 20.49 22.77
N LEU A 818 -10.09 19.48 23.65
CA LEU A 818 -11.23 19.28 24.52
C LEU A 818 -11.46 20.53 25.38
N ARG A 819 -12.72 20.93 25.55
CA ARG A 819 -13.10 22.09 26.36
C ARG A 819 -13.37 21.69 27.81
N SER A 820 -13.08 22.57 28.75
CA SER A 820 -13.42 22.41 30.18
C SER A 820 -13.93 23.73 30.76
N ASP A 821 -14.98 24.27 30.15
CA ASP A 821 -15.66 25.50 30.58
C ASP A 821 -17.12 25.23 31.02
N ASP A 822 -17.89 26.27 31.32
CA ASP A 822 -19.29 26.15 31.77
C ASP A 822 -20.31 26.03 30.62
N TYR A 823 -19.87 26.24 29.37
CA TYR A 823 -20.68 25.97 28.18
C TYR A 823 -20.52 24.51 27.75
N ILE A 824 -19.28 24.07 27.50
CA ILE A 824 -18.97 22.66 27.21
C ILE A 824 -17.78 22.21 28.07
N ARG A 825 -18.00 21.13 28.83
CA ARG A 825 -17.02 20.42 29.63
C ARG A 825 -16.92 18.98 29.14
N ALA A 826 -15.79 18.65 28.52
CA ALA A 826 -15.47 17.35 27.95
C ALA A 826 -14.50 16.55 28.84
N TYR A 827 -13.78 17.22 29.75
CA TYR A 827 -12.92 16.60 30.76
C TYR A 827 -13.02 17.38 32.09
N LYS A 828 -12.43 16.82 33.16
CA LYS A 828 -12.27 17.47 34.47
C LYS A 828 -10.93 17.08 35.09
N ILE A 829 -10.10 18.05 35.51
CA ILE A 829 -8.97 17.78 36.41
C ILE A 829 -9.47 17.83 37.87
N SER A 830 -8.97 16.93 38.71
CA SER A 830 -9.26 16.88 40.15
C SER A 830 -8.71 18.09 40.91
N GLU A 831 -9.31 18.44 42.06
CA GLU A 831 -8.87 19.62 42.84
C GLU A 831 -7.45 19.47 43.41
N ALA A 832 -7.06 18.25 43.77
CA ALA A 832 -5.68 17.90 44.15
C ALA A 832 -4.71 17.83 42.96
N LYS A 833 -5.22 17.85 41.72
CA LYS A 833 -4.49 17.68 40.46
C LYS A 833 -3.72 16.35 40.33
N GLU A 834 -4.18 15.30 41.00
CA GLU A 834 -3.61 13.94 40.96
C GLU A 834 -4.19 13.06 39.82
N SER A 835 -5.38 13.43 39.34
CA SER A 835 -6.13 12.70 38.30
C SER A 835 -6.86 13.64 37.34
N VAL A 836 -7.09 13.15 36.11
CA VAL A 836 -7.90 13.80 35.07
C VAL A 836 -8.95 12.84 34.52
N SER A 837 -10.20 13.26 34.48
CA SER A 837 -11.34 12.48 34.00
C SER A 837 -11.75 12.92 32.60
N ILE A 838 -11.80 12.00 31.64
CA ILE A 838 -12.42 12.21 30.31
C ILE A 838 -13.89 11.82 30.43
N LEU A 839 -14.79 12.75 30.13
CA LEU A 839 -16.22 12.58 30.39
C LEU A 839 -16.89 11.82 29.23
N SER A 840 -17.55 10.71 29.52
CA SER A 840 -18.32 9.90 28.58
C SER A 840 -19.32 10.71 27.75
N LYS A 841 -19.95 11.70 28.40
CA LYS A 841 -20.82 12.70 27.80
C LYS A 841 -20.38 14.10 28.22
N THR A 842 -20.44 15.05 27.30
CA THR A 842 -20.13 16.45 27.61
C THR A 842 -21.13 17.02 28.62
N GLN A 843 -20.65 17.85 29.54
CA GLN A 843 -21.44 18.55 30.55
C GLN A 843 -21.43 20.07 30.26
N GLY A 844 -22.24 20.85 30.99
CA GLY A 844 -22.37 22.31 30.79
C GLY A 844 -23.65 22.71 30.04
N THR A 845 -23.81 24.00 29.79
CA THR A 845 -25.05 24.57 29.21
C THR A 845 -25.29 24.25 27.72
N GLY A 846 -24.24 23.84 27.00
CA GLY A 846 -24.29 23.25 25.65
C GLY A 846 -23.85 21.78 25.62
N GLY A 847 -23.81 21.10 26.77
CA GLY A 847 -23.43 19.69 26.88
C GLY A 847 -24.56 18.70 26.60
N GLY A 848 -24.24 17.41 26.65
CA GLY A 848 -25.17 16.28 26.51
C GLY A 848 -24.74 15.27 25.44
N THR A 849 -23.82 15.64 24.56
CA THR A 849 -23.30 14.80 23.46
C THR A 849 -22.45 13.66 24.01
N LEU A 850 -22.63 12.45 23.47
CA LEU A 850 -21.73 11.33 23.71
C LEU A 850 -20.36 11.64 23.08
N GLN A 851 -19.29 11.47 23.86
CA GLN A 851 -17.90 11.75 23.46
C GLN A 851 -17.10 10.45 23.31
N LEU A 852 -17.31 9.50 24.23
CA LEU A 852 -16.70 8.17 24.16
C LEU A 852 -17.72 7.17 23.58
N THR A 853 -17.36 6.55 22.46
CA THR A 853 -18.12 5.48 21.80
C THR A 853 -17.55 4.12 22.15
N GLU A 854 -18.08 3.03 21.58
CA GLU A 854 -17.47 1.71 21.72
C GLU A 854 -16.26 1.57 20.79
N GLY A 855 -15.12 1.10 21.32
CA GLY A 855 -13.89 0.89 20.56
C GLY A 855 -12.64 1.50 21.21
N GLU A 856 -11.67 1.84 20.37
CA GLU A 856 -10.42 2.48 20.77
C GLU A 856 -10.46 3.97 20.42
N HIS A 857 -10.06 4.81 21.38
CA HIS A 857 -9.95 6.26 21.23
C HIS A 857 -8.50 6.71 21.49
N LYS A 858 -8.03 7.77 20.82
CA LYS A 858 -6.66 8.29 20.99
C LYS A 858 -6.65 9.64 21.71
N LEU A 859 -6.12 9.67 22.93
CA LEU A 859 -6.00 10.88 23.74
C LEU A 859 -4.57 11.44 23.69
N ARG A 860 -4.35 12.51 22.94
CA ARG A 860 -3.10 13.28 22.93
C ARG A 860 -3.10 14.25 24.12
N VAL A 861 -2.07 14.16 24.97
CA VAL A 861 -1.91 14.91 26.21
C VAL A 861 -0.72 15.86 26.10
N VAL A 862 -1.00 17.17 26.20
CA VAL A 862 0.01 18.24 26.20
C VAL A 862 0.15 18.77 27.62
N ALA A 863 1.37 18.77 28.14
CA ALA A 863 1.69 19.30 29.48
C ALA A 863 2.94 20.19 29.44
N GLU A 864 2.89 21.32 30.14
CA GLU A 864 4.00 22.28 30.17
C GLU A 864 5.25 21.67 30.84
N GLY A 865 6.36 21.62 30.09
CA GLY A 865 7.64 21.06 30.55
C GLY A 865 7.82 19.56 30.30
N TYR A 866 6.88 18.91 29.61
CA TYR A 866 6.95 17.47 29.30
C TYR A 866 6.76 17.22 27.80
N LYS A 867 7.36 16.13 27.32
CA LYS A 867 7.15 15.59 25.97
C LYS A 867 5.67 15.22 25.82
N GLU A 868 5.07 15.61 24.69
CA GLU A 868 3.71 15.23 24.32
C GLU A 868 3.57 13.70 24.28
N GLN A 869 2.50 13.15 24.88
CA GLN A 869 2.20 11.71 24.82
C GLN A 869 0.82 11.46 24.22
N THR A 870 0.61 10.27 23.67
CA THR A 870 -0.72 9.78 23.27
C THR A 870 -1.04 8.50 24.04
N VAL A 871 -2.19 8.50 24.69
CA VAL A 871 -2.74 7.35 25.42
C VAL A 871 -3.87 6.75 24.57
N VAL A 872 -3.82 5.44 24.34
CA VAL A 872 -4.95 4.70 23.76
C VAL A 872 -5.94 4.40 24.88
N LEU A 873 -7.19 4.80 24.70
CA LEU A 873 -8.30 4.54 25.61
C LEU A 873 -9.16 3.42 25.03
N HIS A 874 -9.54 2.44 25.84
CA HIS A 874 -10.34 1.29 25.41
C HIS A 874 -11.71 1.33 26.09
N VAL A 875 -12.78 1.46 25.31
CA VAL A 875 -14.15 1.64 25.79
C VAL A 875 -15.03 0.50 25.29
N VAL A 876 -15.51 -0.33 26.21
CA VAL A 876 -16.22 -1.59 25.89
C VAL A 876 -17.72 -1.46 26.20
N LYS A 877 -18.60 -1.94 25.31
CA LYS A 877 -20.02 -2.11 25.62
C LYS A 877 -20.24 -3.44 26.34
N GLU A 878 -21.00 -3.43 27.44
CA GLU A 878 -21.49 -4.67 28.04
C GLU A 878 -22.69 -5.19 27.24
N LEU A 879 -22.55 -6.41 26.70
CA LEU A 879 -23.55 -7.06 25.84
C LEU A 879 -24.40 -8.07 26.63
N GLU A 880 -25.68 -8.15 26.27
CA GLU A 880 -26.67 -9.08 26.82
C GLU A 880 -26.31 -10.55 26.51
N LYS A 881 -26.24 -11.39 27.53
CA LYS A 881 -25.86 -12.81 27.44
C LYS A 881 -27.08 -13.72 27.49
N PHE A 882 -27.41 -14.30 26.34
CA PHE A 882 -28.50 -15.26 26.19
C PHE A 882 -28.28 -16.17 24.96
N ASN A 883 -29.08 -17.23 24.86
CA ASN A 883 -29.22 -18.06 23.66
C ASN A 883 -30.66 -17.99 23.16
N LEU A 884 -30.86 -18.09 21.84
CA LEU A 884 -32.20 -18.21 21.27
C LEU A 884 -32.83 -19.54 21.72
N SER A 885 -34.12 -19.51 22.07
CA SER A 885 -34.91 -20.72 22.35
C SER A 885 -36.34 -20.55 21.85
N LEU A 886 -37.05 -21.65 21.62
CA LEU A 886 -38.49 -21.59 21.41
C LEU A 886 -39.19 -21.14 22.70
N ALA A 887 -40.26 -20.38 22.56
CA ALA A 887 -41.24 -20.19 23.62
C ALA A 887 -42.21 -21.39 23.68
N ASP A 888 -42.90 -21.54 24.81
CA ASP A 888 -43.97 -22.54 24.92
C ASP A 888 -45.10 -22.24 23.91
N ASN A 889 -45.47 -23.25 23.11
CA ASN A 889 -46.63 -23.18 22.23
C ASN A 889 -47.93 -23.24 23.06
N PRO A 890 -48.80 -22.22 23.03
CA PRO A 890 -50.10 -22.25 23.70
C PRO A 890 -51.12 -23.15 23.00
N ASP A 891 -50.93 -23.45 21.70
CA ASP A 891 -51.91 -24.15 20.85
C ASP A 891 -51.59 -25.66 20.65
N ARG A 892 -50.69 -26.22 21.47
CA ARG A 892 -50.37 -27.67 21.48
C ARG A 892 -51.43 -28.52 22.18
N ALA A 893 -51.42 -29.83 21.98
CA ALA A 893 -52.18 -30.76 22.81
C ALA A 893 -51.55 -30.97 24.19
N GLU A 894 -52.37 -31.34 25.20
CA GLU A 894 -51.90 -31.62 26.58
C GLU A 894 -50.89 -32.78 26.68
N ALA A 895 -50.71 -33.57 25.62
CA ALA A 895 -49.80 -34.72 25.55
C ALA A 895 -48.49 -34.44 24.78
N GLU A 896 -48.31 -33.23 24.25
CA GLU A 896 -47.16 -32.84 23.43
C GLU A 896 -46.14 -32.00 24.23
N GLU A 897 -44.89 -31.97 23.78
CA GLU A 897 -43.83 -31.17 24.42
C GLU A 897 -44.17 -29.67 24.38
N THR A 898 -43.69 -28.90 25.37
CA THR A 898 -44.19 -27.53 25.56
C THR A 898 -43.89 -26.59 24.40
N THR A 899 -42.83 -26.88 23.64
CA THR A 899 -42.36 -26.15 22.45
C THR A 899 -42.72 -26.84 21.11
N ALA A 900 -43.57 -27.86 21.11
CA ALA A 900 -43.99 -28.54 19.87
C ALA A 900 -44.89 -27.60 19.02
N TYR A 901 -44.45 -27.27 17.80
CA TYR A 901 -45.18 -26.42 16.85
C TYR A 901 -45.54 -27.20 15.57
N HIS A 902 -46.67 -26.87 14.95
CA HIS A 902 -47.20 -27.57 13.77
C HIS A 902 -47.37 -26.64 12.55
N VAL A 903 -47.46 -27.25 11.36
CA VAL A 903 -47.70 -26.55 10.07
C VAL A 903 -48.86 -25.56 10.19
N GLY A 904 -48.62 -24.30 9.80
CA GLY A 904 -49.59 -23.21 9.86
C GLY A 904 -49.80 -22.56 11.24
N GLN A 905 -49.00 -22.89 12.27
CA GLN A 905 -48.95 -22.15 13.54
C GLN A 905 -47.92 -21.00 13.48
N MET A 906 -48.08 -19.99 14.34
CA MET A 906 -47.05 -18.96 14.55
C MET A 906 -46.00 -19.49 15.53
N VAL A 907 -44.72 -19.19 15.30
CA VAL A 907 -43.60 -19.69 16.12
C VAL A 907 -42.97 -18.53 16.88
N SER A 908 -42.99 -18.58 18.21
CA SER A 908 -42.41 -17.55 19.07
C SER A 908 -41.05 -18.02 19.60
N ILE A 909 -40.08 -17.10 19.57
CA ILE A 909 -38.67 -17.35 19.91
C ILE A 909 -38.25 -16.33 20.96
N ASN A 910 -37.76 -16.82 22.10
CA ASN A 910 -37.16 -15.99 23.15
C ASN A 910 -35.78 -15.51 22.68
N ALA A 911 -35.52 -14.22 22.84
CA ALA A 911 -34.36 -13.54 22.27
C ALA A 911 -33.76 -12.49 23.23
N ALA A 912 -33.82 -12.77 24.53
CA ALA A 912 -33.30 -11.96 25.62
C ALA A 912 -32.81 -12.86 26.76
N ALA A 913 -32.13 -12.28 27.74
CA ALA A 913 -31.73 -12.97 28.97
C ALA A 913 -32.94 -13.44 29.80
N ASP A 914 -32.73 -14.48 30.60
CA ASP A 914 -33.73 -15.04 31.52
C ASP A 914 -34.17 -13.97 32.55
N GLU A 915 -35.45 -13.99 32.92
CA GLU A 915 -35.98 -13.12 33.99
C GLU A 915 -35.40 -13.48 35.37
N ALA A 916 -34.91 -14.72 35.53
CA ALA A 916 -34.24 -15.19 36.73
C ALA A 916 -32.75 -14.77 36.83
N ASP A 917 -32.14 -14.21 35.78
CA ASP A 917 -30.75 -13.74 35.83
C ASP A 917 -30.67 -12.28 36.28
N GLU A 918 -30.64 -12.08 37.61
CA GLU A 918 -30.42 -10.77 38.25
C GLU A 918 -29.14 -10.06 37.76
N SER A 919 -28.16 -10.78 37.20
CA SER A 919 -26.94 -10.17 36.64
C SER A 919 -27.14 -9.55 35.26
N GLN A 920 -28.25 -9.86 34.57
CA GLN A 920 -28.60 -9.35 33.25
C GLN A 920 -29.82 -8.42 33.25
N GLU A 921 -30.50 -8.22 34.38
CA GLU A 921 -31.72 -7.39 34.53
C GLU A 921 -31.65 -6.05 33.75
N LYS A 922 -30.53 -5.32 33.85
CA LYS A 922 -30.31 -4.01 33.21
C LYS A 922 -30.02 -4.07 31.71
N LEU A 923 -29.53 -5.21 31.21
CA LEU A 923 -29.19 -5.44 29.80
C LEU A 923 -30.33 -6.15 29.05
N ARG A 924 -31.34 -6.66 29.76
CA ARG A 924 -32.40 -7.49 29.19
C ARG A 924 -33.15 -6.79 28.05
N GLY A 925 -33.24 -7.47 26.91
CA GLY A 925 -33.81 -6.97 25.67
C GLY A 925 -32.97 -5.90 24.94
N ASP A 926 -31.70 -5.67 25.28
CA ASP A 926 -30.81 -4.81 24.47
C ASP A 926 -30.55 -5.43 23.08
N PHE A 927 -30.40 -6.75 22.98
CA PHE A 927 -30.32 -7.43 21.68
C PHE A 927 -31.58 -7.16 20.84
N MET A 928 -32.77 -7.30 21.45
CA MET A 928 -34.03 -7.06 20.75
C MET A 928 -34.21 -5.59 20.35
N LYS A 929 -33.83 -4.62 21.19
CA LYS A 929 -33.83 -3.20 20.83
C LYS A 929 -33.02 -2.98 19.54
N ASN A 930 -31.80 -3.50 19.50
CA ASN A 930 -30.84 -3.34 18.40
C ASN A 930 -31.00 -4.34 17.23
N LEU A 931 -32.10 -5.11 17.16
CA LEU A 931 -32.38 -6.10 16.10
C LEU A 931 -32.35 -5.47 14.69
N THR A 932 -31.47 -5.96 13.81
CA THR A 932 -31.27 -5.49 12.42
C THR A 932 -31.81 -6.43 11.34
N GLY A 933 -32.00 -7.72 11.63
CA GLY A 933 -32.42 -8.68 10.62
C GLY A 933 -32.82 -10.06 11.13
N VAL A 934 -33.70 -10.71 10.37
CA VAL A 934 -34.16 -12.08 10.56
C VAL A 934 -34.13 -12.80 9.21
N THR A 935 -33.58 -14.01 9.18
CA THR A 935 -33.49 -14.89 8.00
C THR A 935 -33.96 -16.29 8.40
N LEU A 936 -34.73 -16.94 7.54
CA LEU A 936 -35.28 -18.28 7.77
C LEU A 936 -34.90 -19.23 6.63
N THR A 937 -34.34 -20.36 6.98
CA THR A 937 -34.03 -21.50 6.10
C THR A 937 -35.07 -22.60 6.33
N GLY A 938 -35.66 -23.11 5.25
CA GLY A 938 -36.68 -24.16 5.27
C GLY A 938 -36.13 -25.59 5.26
N PRO A 939 -37.00 -26.61 5.36
CA PRO A 939 -36.64 -28.04 5.29
C PRO A 939 -36.24 -28.50 3.88
N ASP A 940 -36.33 -27.61 2.90
CA ASP A 940 -35.85 -27.74 1.52
C ASP A 940 -34.59 -26.87 1.27
N ASP A 941 -33.87 -26.52 2.34
CA ASP A 941 -32.68 -25.65 2.43
C ASP A 941 -32.83 -24.24 1.79
N ASN A 942 -34.01 -23.90 1.28
CA ASN A 942 -34.35 -22.59 0.75
C ASN A 942 -34.28 -21.52 1.85
N THR A 943 -33.35 -20.57 1.67
CA THR A 943 -33.10 -19.48 2.62
C THR A 943 -33.74 -18.18 2.16
N ARG A 944 -34.51 -17.53 3.02
CA ARG A 944 -35.14 -16.21 2.75
C ARG A 944 -34.96 -15.23 3.90
N LYS A 945 -34.68 -13.96 3.57
CA LYS A 945 -34.82 -12.85 4.53
C LYS A 945 -36.30 -12.68 4.88
N VAL A 946 -36.62 -12.63 6.17
CA VAL A 946 -37.98 -12.36 6.66
C VAL A 946 -38.09 -10.87 6.96
N LEU A 947 -39.09 -10.20 6.39
CA LEU A 947 -39.35 -8.79 6.66
C LEU A 947 -40.07 -8.61 8.01
N SER A 948 -39.91 -7.45 8.64
CA SER A 948 -40.74 -7.13 9.81
C SER A 948 -42.20 -6.89 9.39
N LYS A 949 -43.14 -7.03 10.33
CA LYS A 949 -44.57 -6.71 10.17
C LYS A 949 -44.85 -5.28 9.68
N GLU A 950 -43.90 -4.36 9.88
CA GLU A 950 -43.95 -2.96 9.42
C GLU A 950 -43.42 -2.78 7.99
N GLN A 951 -42.54 -3.68 7.54
CA GLN A 951 -41.93 -3.69 6.20
C GLN A 951 -42.66 -4.62 5.22
N GLY A 952 -43.39 -5.62 5.73
CA GLY A 952 -44.20 -6.54 4.94
C GLY A 952 -45.52 -5.93 4.45
N GLY A 953 -46.21 -6.66 3.56
CA GLY A 953 -47.52 -6.24 3.07
C GLY A 953 -48.57 -6.25 4.19
N LEU A 954 -49.49 -5.27 4.18
CA LEU A 954 -50.47 -5.00 5.25
C LEU A 954 -51.42 -6.17 5.62
N PHE A 955 -51.50 -7.20 4.78
CA PHE A 955 -52.30 -8.41 4.96
C PHE A 955 -51.47 -9.71 4.90
N SER A 956 -50.14 -9.60 4.88
CA SER A 956 -49.22 -10.73 4.77
C SER A 956 -49.01 -11.41 6.12
N GLN A 957 -48.69 -12.70 6.08
CA GLN A 957 -48.47 -13.56 7.24
C GLN A 957 -47.16 -14.36 7.12
N ASP A 958 -46.25 -13.88 6.27
CA ASP A 958 -44.91 -14.39 5.97
C ASP A 958 -43.80 -13.46 6.51
N ASN A 959 -44.14 -12.61 7.48
CA ASN A 959 -43.27 -11.64 8.13
C ASN A 959 -42.97 -12.05 9.60
N TYR A 960 -42.17 -11.26 10.31
CA TYR A 960 -41.95 -11.41 11.76
C TYR A 960 -42.45 -10.20 12.56
N GLU A 961 -42.95 -10.46 13.76
CA GLU A 961 -43.35 -9.45 14.73
C GLU A 961 -42.29 -9.31 15.84
N LYS A 962 -41.90 -8.07 16.15
CA LYS A 962 -40.85 -7.72 17.11
C LYS A 962 -41.47 -7.45 18.49
N GLY A 963 -41.20 -8.31 19.46
CA GLY A 963 -41.52 -8.09 20.87
C GLY A 963 -40.38 -7.38 21.61
N GLU A 964 -40.58 -7.17 22.92
CA GLU A 964 -39.58 -6.55 23.80
C GLU A 964 -38.43 -7.50 24.17
N TYR A 965 -38.73 -8.79 24.31
CA TYR A 965 -37.81 -9.86 24.74
C TYR A 965 -37.81 -11.09 23.81
N SER A 966 -38.59 -11.04 22.72
CA SER A 966 -38.88 -12.16 21.84
C SER A 966 -39.24 -11.70 20.43
N LEU A 967 -39.19 -12.62 19.46
CA LEU A 967 -39.72 -12.42 18.11
C LEU A 967 -40.70 -13.53 17.74
N THR A 968 -41.74 -13.19 16.98
CA THR A 968 -42.76 -14.15 16.54
C THR A 968 -42.78 -14.23 15.02
N LEU A 969 -42.42 -15.40 14.49
CA LEU A 969 -42.47 -15.75 13.08
C LEU A 969 -43.92 -16.09 12.70
N GLN A 970 -44.50 -15.35 11.75
CA GLN A 970 -45.90 -15.51 11.36
C GLN A 970 -46.13 -16.83 10.60
N LYS A 971 -47.35 -17.35 10.71
CA LYS A 971 -47.74 -18.71 10.31
C LYS A 971 -47.49 -19.11 8.85
N ASP A 972 -47.56 -18.19 7.89
CA ASP A 972 -47.40 -18.54 6.47
C ASP A 972 -45.91 -18.74 6.10
N LEU A 973 -45.00 -18.57 7.07
CA LEU A 973 -43.62 -19.05 6.98
C LEU A 973 -43.50 -20.59 7.02
N PHE A 974 -44.47 -21.28 7.63
CA PHE A 974 -44.39 -22.71 8.00
C PHE A 974 -45.45 -23.55 7.27
N GLN A 975 -45.32 -23.63 5.94
CA GLN A 975 -46.23 -24.36 5.05
C GLN A 975 -45.82 -25.82 4.79
N LYS A 976 -44.71 -26.29 5.38
CA LYS A 976 -44.20 -27.66 5.29
C LYS A 976 -43.80 -28.14 6.68
N ALA A 977 -43.95 -29.43 6.97
CA ALA A 977 -43.32 -30.03 8.14
C ALA A 977 -41.81 -30.24 7.91
N GLY A 978 -41.06 -30.44 8.99
CA GLY A 978 -39.62 -30.69 8.99
C GLY A 978 -38.80 -29.59 9.66
N ARG A 979 -37.48 -29.66 9.47
CA ARG A 979 -36.49 -28.81 10.14
C ARG A 979 -36.40 -27.40 9.54
N TYR A 980 -36.46 -26.39 10.39
CA TYR A 980 -36.24 -24.98 10.06
C TYR A 980 -35.05 -24.41 10.85
N THR A 981 -34.31 -23.49 10.25
CA THR A 981 -33.24 -22.74 10.94
C THR A 981 -33.46 -21.24 10.78
N VAL A 982 -33.55 -20.53 11.90
CA VAL A 982 -33.59 -19.06 11.92
C VAL A 982 -32.21 -18.49 12.26
N LEU A 983 -31.83 -17.42 11.58
CA LEU A 983 -30.65 -16.59 11.83
C LEU A 983 -31.11 -15.17 12.18
N VAL A 984 -30.60 -14.63 13.27
CA VAL A 984 -31.02 -13.36 13.86
C VAL A 984 -29.81 -12.46 14.08
N THR A 985 -29.85 -11.22 13.57
CA THR A 985 -28.75 -10.25 13.65
C THR A 985 -29.18 -8.99 14.40
N ALA A 986 -28.29 -8.44 15.23
CA ALA A 986 -28.50 -7.18 15.94
C ALA A 986 -27.22 -6.35 15.96
N GLU A 987 -27.34 -5.02 16.03
CA GLU A 987 -26.21 -4.10 16.04
C GLU A 987 -25.40 -4.23 17.35
N GLY A 988 -24.08 -4.38 17.21
CA GLY A 988 -23.17 -4.67 18.33
C GLY A 988 -23.19 -6.13 18.83
N TYR A 989 -23.92 -7.05 18.18
CA TYR A 989 -24.00 -8.45 18.61
C TYR A 989 -23.51 -9.43 17.54
N THR A 990 -22.93 -10.56 17.99
CA THR A 990 -22.73 -11.73 17.14
C THR A 990 -24.09 -12.29 16.71
N ALA A 991 -24.20 -12.68 15.44
CA ALA A 991 -25.42 -13.27 14.91
C ALA A 991 -25.74 -14.60 15.63
N LYS A 992 -27.02 -14.82 15.96
CA LYS A 992 -27.49 -16.00 16.69
C LYS A 992 -28.36 -16.86 15.80
N THR A 993 -28.22 -18.18 15.92
CA THR A 993 -29.05 -19.16 15.21
C THR A 993 -29.88 -19.98 16.18
N LEU A 994 -31.02 -20.47 15.70
CA LEU A 994 -31.81 -21.51 16.35
C LEU A 994 -32.33 -22.46 15.27
N THR A 995 -32.17 -23.76 15.49
CA THR A 995 -32.76 -24.80 14.64
C THR A 995 -33.88 -25.49 15.41
N PHE A 996 -35.02 -25.68 14.77
CA PHE A 996 -36.21 -26.31 15.35
C PHE A 996 -36.95 -27.14 14.30
N GLU A 997 -37.93 -27.92 14.72
CA GLU A 997 -38.75 -28.76 13.84
C GLU A 997 -40.22 -28.33 13.90
N ILE A 998 -40.90 -28.37 12.76
CA ILE A 998 -42.33 -28.14 12.62
C ILE A 998 -43.01 -29.46 12.28
N LEU A 999 -43.98 -29.85 13.08
CA LEU A 999 -44.67 -31.13 12.98
C LEU A 999 -45.87 -31.05 12.02
N GLU A 1000 -46.27 -32.19 11.47
CA GLU A 1000 -47.52 -32.29 10.70
C GLU A 1000 -48.74 -31.94 11.56
N ALA A 1001 -49.72 -31.26 10.96
CA ALA A 1001 -50.89 -30.77 11.70
C ALA A 1001 -51.83 -31.94 12.06
N ALA A 1002 -52.14 -32.09 13.35
CA ALA A 1002 -52.90 -33.22 13.90
C ALA A 1002 -54.39 -33.21 13.52
N GLY A 1003 -54.72 -33.60 12.28
CA GLY A 1003 -56.07 -34.04 11.90
C GLY A 1003 -56.69 -33.39 10.66
N LYS A 1004 -56.25 -33.84 9.47
CA LYS A 1004 -57.13 -33.96 8.31
C LYS A 1004 -57.03 -35.37 7.71
N PRO A 1005 -58.12 -35.95 7.20
CA PRO A 1005 -58.01 -37.15 6.36
C PRO A 1005 -57.33 -36.77 5.03
N ALA A 1006 -56.78 -37.77 4.33
CA ALA A 1006 -56.38 -37.59 2.94
C ALA A 1006 -57.56 -37.03 2.13
N GLU A 1007 -57.35 -35.86 1.51
CA GLU A 1007 -58.37 -35.22 0.69
C GLU A 1007 -58.46 -36.00 -0.62
N ASN A 1008 -59.60 -36.67 -0.87
CA ASN A 1008 -59.78 -37.47 -2.08
C ASN A 1008 -59.53 -36.60 -3.31
N GLU A 1009 -58.50 -36.92 -4.07
CA GLU A 1009 -58.25 -36.30 -5.37
C GLU A 1009 -59.52 -36.40 -6.23
N LYS A 1010 -59.98 -35.28 -6.77
CA LYS A 1010 -61.10 -35.29 -7.72
C LYS A 1010 -60.59 -35.93 -9.02
N SER A 1011 -61.27 -36.98 -9.49
CA SER A 1011 -60.89 -37.59 -10.77
C SER A 1011 -61.03 -36.58 -11.92
N ALA A 1012 -60.02 -36.51 -12.78
CA ALA A 1012 -59.97 -35.55 -13.87
C ALA A 1012 -60.99 -35.88 -14.98
N PRO A 1013 -61.56 -34.88 -15.68
CA PRO A 1013 -62.43 -35.12 -16.83
C PRO A 1013 -61.64 -35.82 -17.94
N GLY A 1014 -62.20 -36.92 -18.47
CA GLY A 1014 -61.56 -37.71 -19.53
C GLY A 1014 -61.40 -36.96 -20.85
N VAL A 1015 -60.48 -37.42 -21.70
CA VAL A 1015 -60.26 -36.86 -23.05
C VAL A 1015 -61.11 -37.62 -24.08
N GLU A 1016 -61.96 -36.91 -24.83
CA GLU A 1016 -62.78 -37.46 -25.91
C GLU A 1016 -61.98 -37.66 -27.21
N THR A 1017 -61.32 -36.59 -27.69
CA THR A 1017 -60.63 -36.57 -28.99
C THR A 1017 -59.54 -35.50 -29.01
N THR A 1018 -58.50 -35.70 -29.81
CA THR A 1018 -57.49 -34.70 -30.14
C THR A 1018 -57.50 -34.38 -31.64
N LYS A 1019 -57.26 -33.12 -32.02
CA LYS A 1019 -57.34 -32.65 -33.42
C LYS A 1019 -56.30 -31.57 -33.71
N TYR A 1020 -55.50 -31.77 -34.76
CA TYR A 1020 -54.61 -30.73 -35.27
C TYR A 1020 -55.38 -29.69 -36.10
N ALA A 1021 -55.11 -28.42 -35.84
CA ALA A 1021 -55.58 -27.27 -36.60
C ALA A 1021 -54.39 -26.58 -37.28
N LYS A 1022 -54.45 -26.49 -38.62
CA LYS A 1022 -53.46 -25.77 -39.43
C LYS A 1022 -53.46 -24.27 -39.08
N ALA A 1023 -52.28 -23.65 -39.14
CA ALA A 1023 -52.12 -22.22 -38.92
C ALA A 1023 -53.02 -21.36 -39.84
N ALA A 1024 -53.48 -20.23 -39.31
CA ALA A 1024 -54.30 -19.24 -39.99
C ALA A 1024 -53.72 -17.83 -39.75
N ILE A 1025 -54.21 -16.82 -40.50
CA ILE A 1025 -53.68 -15.44 -40.45
C ILE A 1025 -53.71 -14.83 -39.02
N SER A 1026 -54.57 -15.35 -38.13
CA SER A 1026 -54.73 -14.87 -36.75
C SER A 1026 -54.40 -15.89 -35.65
N ASN A 1027 -53.94 -17.11 -35.96
CA ASN A 1027 -53.54 -18.12 -34.97
C ASN A 1027 -52.41 -19.02 -35.54
N PRO A 1028 -51.38 -19.38 -34.75
CA PRO A 1028 -50.42 -20.42 -35.14
C PRO A 1028 -51.10 -21.79 -35.30
N ALA A 1029 -50.35 -22.80 -35.75
CA ALA A 1029 -50.85 -24.18 -35.75
C ALA A 1029 -50.98 -24.70 -34.31
N TYR A 1030 -52.03 -25.46 -34.02
CA TYR A 1030 -52.32 -25.93 -32.66
C TYR A 1030 -52.98 -27.31 -32.63
N TYR A 1031 -52.77 -28.06 -31.56
CA TYR A 1031 -53.55 -29.25 -31.22
C TYR A 1031 -54.68 -28.87 -30.26
N ARG A 1032 -55.92 -29.18 -30.63
CA ARG A 1032 -57.10 -29.06 -29.78
C ARG A 1032 -57.37 -30.40 -29.09
N VAL A 1033 -57.34 -30.39 -27.76
CA VAL A 1033 -57.79 -31.50 -26.90
C VAL A 1033 -59.22 -31.22 -26.46
N THR A 1034 -60.11 -32.18 -26.70
CA THR A 1034 -61.53 -32.12 -26.32
C THR A 1034 -61.76 -32.98 -25.08
N PHE A 1035 -62.34 -32.40 -24.03
CA PHE A 1035 -62.64 -33.08 -22.77
C PHE A 1035 -64.10 -33.55 -22.71
N ASP A 1036 -64.38 -34.62 -21.97
CA ASP A 1036 -65.74 -35.04 -21.64
C ASP A 1036 -66.40 -33.99 -20.74
N VAL A 1037 -67.62 -33.59 -21.11
CA VAL A 1037 -68.43 -32.58 -20.40
C VAL A 1037 -69.77 -33.16 -19.91
N THR A 1038 -69.85 -34.48 -19.72
CA THR A 1038 -71.01 -35.16 -19.13
C THR A 1038 -71.36 -34.62 -17.73
N ASP A 1039 -70.37 -34.10 -17.00
CA ASP A 1039 -70.57 -33.07 -15.97
C ASP A 1039 -69.94 -31.75 -16.42
N GLU A 1040 -70.74 -30.88 -17.06
CA GLU A 1040 -70.33 -29.54 -17.50
C GLU A 1040 -69.78 -28.67 -16.35
N LYS A 1041 -70.20 -28.91 -15.09
CA LYS A 1041 -69.75 -28.13 -13.95
C LYS A 1041 -68.36 -28.57 -13.52
N ALA A 1042 -68.14 -29.87 -13.34
CA ALA A 1042 -66.83 -30.42 -12.97
C ALA A 1042 -65.78 -30.18 -14.06
N ALA A 1043 -66.11 -30.43 -15.33
CA ALA A 1043 -65.22 -30.15 -16.44
C ALA A 1043 -64.85 -28.65 -16.54
N LYS A 1044 -65.82 -27.75 -16.31
CA LYS A 1044 -65.56 -26.31 -16.27
C LYS A 1044 -64.73 -25.88 -15.05
N GLU A 1045 -64.92 -26.51 -13.89
CA GLU A 1045 -64.11 -26.26 -12.68
C GLU A 1045 -62.64 -26.62 -12.96
N TYR A 1046 -62.39 -27.86 -13.43
CA TYR A 1046 -61.07 -28.36 -13.81
C TYR A 1046 -60.39 -27.51 -14.91
N LEU A 1047 -61.10 -27.23 -16.01
CA LEU A 1047 -60.50 -26.54 -17.17
C LEU A 1047 -60.11 -25.08 -16.86
N ASN A 1048 -60.83 -24.38 -15.99
CA ASN A 1048 -60.52 -22.99 -15.64
C ASN A 1048 -59.49 -22.85 -14.50
N ALA A 1049 -59.39 -23.85 -13.61
CA ALA A 1049 -58.40 -23.87 -12.52
C ALA A 1049 -56.96 -23.63 -13.01
N ASP A 1050 -56.11 -23.15 -12.12
CA ASP A 1050 -54.67 -23.05 -12.40
C ASP A 1050 -54.03 -24.44 -12.40
N LYS A 1051 -53.07 -24.61 -13.31
CA LYS A 1051 -52.55 -25.91 -13.74
C LYS A 1051 -51.17 -25.77 -14.34
N THR A 1052 -50.31 -26.72 -14.05
CA THR A 1052 -49.09 -27.01 -14.80
C THR A 1052 -49.44 -27.94 -15.95
N VAL A 1053 -48.78 -27.75 -17.09
CA VAL A 1053 -48.94 -28.62 -18.26
C VAL A 1053 -47.58 -28.83 -18.93
N PHE A 1054 -47.30 -30.07 -19.28
CA PHE A 1054 -46.09 -30.48 -20.00
C PHE A 1054 -46.47 -31.24 -21.28
N VAL A 1055 -45.66 -31.10 -22.32
CA VAL A 1055 -45.70 -31.93 -23.54
C VAL A 1055 -44.30 -32.50 -23.73
N ASN A 1056 -44.16 -33.82 -23.69
CA ASN A 1056 -42.87 -34.55 -23.69
C ASN A 1056 -41.89 -33.98 -22.64
N GLY A 1057 -42.39 -33.62 -21.45
CA GLY A 1057 -41.63 -32.97 -20.38
C GLY A 1057 -41.35 -31.47 -20.56
N ILE A 1058 -41.67 -30.87 -21.71
CA ILE A 1058 -41.49 -29.44 -21.97
C ILE A 1058 -42.66 -28.64 -21.36
N PRO A 1059 -42.42 -27.64 -20.49
CA PRO A 1059 -43.49 -26.88 -19.84
C PRO A 1059 -44.21 -25.92 -20.80
N TYR A 1060 -45.54 -25.91 -20.75
CA TYR A 1060 -46.42 -25.07 -21.57
C TYR A 1060 -47.08 -23.95 -20.73
N LYS A 1061 -47.15 -22.73 -21.28
CA LYS A 1061 -47.61 -21.51 -20.58
C LYS A 1061 -49.07 -21.15 -20.91
N LYS A 1062 -49.88 -20.89 -19.87
CA LYS A 1062 -51.29 -20.48 -19.96
C LYS A 1062 -51.42 -19.07 -20.56
N VAL A 1063 -52.15 -18.93 -21.67
CA VAL A 1063 -52.45 -17.64 -22.34
C VAL A 1063 -53.95 -17.49 -22.64
N ILE A 1064 -54.40 -16.25 -22.86
CA ILE A 1064 -55.80 -15.92 -23.21
C ILE A 1064 -56.05 -16.12 -24.71
N SER A 1065 -55.05 -15.84 -25.53
CA SER A 1065 -55.05 -16.01 -26.99
C SER A 1065 -53.61 -16.21 -27.46
N PHE A 1066 -53.40 -17.09 -28.44
CA PHE A 1066 -52.06 -17.35 -28.96
C PHE A 1066 -51.46 -16.09 -29.58
N SER A 1067 -50.19 -15.83 -29.29
CA SER A 1067 -49.41 -14.83 -30.00
C SER A 1067 -48.66 -15.50 -31.17
N GLY A 1068 -48.62 -14.86 -32.34
CA GLY A 1068 -48.18 -15.49 -33.60
C GLY A 1068 -46.69 -15.81 -33.73
N SER A 1069 -45.94 -15.84 -32.63
CA SER A 1069 -44.47 -15.93 -32.62
C SER A 1069 -43.87 -16.49 -31.32
N LYS A 1070 -44.66 -17.03 -30.38
CA LYS A 1070 -44.16 -17.61 -29.12
C LYS A 1070 -44.37 -19.13 -29.05
N PRO A 1071 -43.35 -19.90 -28.64
CA PRO A 1071 -43.46 -21.35 -28.47
C PRO A 1071 -44.15 -21.74 -27.15
N ASN A 1072 -44.58 -23.00 -27.06
CA ASN A 1072 -45.13 -23.65 -25.87
C ASN A 1072 -46.26 -22.87 -25.17
N GLU A 1073 -47.22 -22.32 -25.93
CA GLU A 1073 -48.41 -21.65 -25.36
C GLU A 1073 -49.62 -22.62 -25.32
N PHE A 1074 -50.43 -22.56 -24.25
CA PHE A 1074 -51.73 -23.23 -24.17
C PHE A 1074 -52.85 -22.29 -23.73
N LYS A 1075 -54.09 -22.52 -24.19
CA LYS A 1075 -55.27 -21.72 -23.83
C LYS A 1075 -56.52 -22.55 -23.59
N VAL A 1076 -57.42 -22.02 -22.77
CA VAL A 1076 -58.74 -22.62 -22.48
C VAL A 1076 -59.75 -22.11 -23.52
N SER A 1077 -60.33 -23.02 -24.31
CA SER A 1077 -61.22 -22.71 -25.43
C SER A 1077 -62.65 -23.24 -25.22
N LYS A 1078 -63.60 -22.60 -25.91
CA LYS A 1078 -65.05 -22.84 -25.78
C LYS A 1078 -65.64 -23.37 -27.08
N ASP A 1079 -66.78 -24.06 -26.99
CA ASP A 1079 -67.62 -24.38 -28.15
C ASP A 1079 -68.34 -23.13 -28.64
N GLU A 1080 -68.20 -22.83 -29.94
CA GLU A 1080 -68.83 -21.70 -30.61
C GLU A 1080 -70.37 -21.85 -30.71
N SER A 1081 -70.88 -23.09 -30.62
CA SER A 1081 -72.32 -23.38 -30.73
C SER A 1081 -73.08 -23.09 -29.43
N TYR A 1082 -72.46 -23.31 -28.27
CA TYR A 1082 -73.13 -23.29 -26.96
C TYR A 1082 -72.39 -22.52 -25.85
N GLY A 1083 -71.16 -22.05 -26.09
CA GLY A 1083 -70.36 -21.28 -25.12
C GLY A 1083 -69.74 -22.09 -23.97
N VAL A 1084 -69.93 -23.42 -23.96
CA VAL A 1084 -69.39 -24.34 -22.95
C VAL A 1084 -67.88 -24.40 -23.05
N VAL A 1085 -67.19 -24.42 -21.91
CA VAL A 1085 -65.74 -24.62 -21.83
C VAL A 1085 -65.47 -26.12 -21.98
N LYS A 1086 -64.87 -26.53 -23.11
CA LYS A 1086 -64.68 -27.95 -23.48
C LYS A 1086 -63.26 -28.27 -24.00
N TYR A 1087 -62.47 -27.26 -24.35
CA TYR A 1087 -61.21 -27.46 -25.07
C TYR A 1087 -60.00 -26.90 -24.32
N LEU A 1088 -58.87 -27.58 -24.44
CA LEU A 1088 -57.55 -26.95 -24.35
C LEU A 1088 -56.92 -26.94 -25.74
N ASP A 1089 -56.43 -25.77 -26.17
CA ASP A 1089 -55.63 -25.65 -27.38
C ASP A 1089 -54.17 -25.47 -26.98
N PHE A 1090 -53.26 -26.20 -27.62
CA PHE A 1090 -51.81 -26.16 -27.42
C PHE A 1090 -51.10 -25.79 -28.72
N THR A 1091 -50.13 -24.87 -28.71
CA THR A 1091 -49.31 -24.61 -29.90
C THR A 1091 -48.55 -25.87 -30.33
N ALA A 1092 -48.47 -26.11 -31.64
CA ALA A 1092 -48.07 -27.41 -32.20
C ALA A 1092 -46.55 -27.65 -32.26
N ASP A 1093 -45.74 -26.77 -31.64
CA ASP A 1093 -44.28 -26.73 -31.74
C ASP A 1093 -43.55 -27.71 -30.80
N GLY A 1094 -44.09 -27.99 -29.60
CA GLY A 1094 -43.60 -29.05 -28.72
C GLY A 1094 -44.01 -30.47 -29.13
N PHE A 1095 -44.98 -30.62 -30.05
CA PHE A 1095 -45.46 -31.90 -30.55
C PHE A 1095 -44.55 -32.40 -31.68
N THR A 1096 -43.45 -33.04 -31.29
CA THR A 1096 -42.33 -33.41 -32.18
C THR A 1096 -42.12 -34.91 -32.39
N GLU A 1097 -42.71 -35.75 -31.53
CA GLU A 1097 -42.57 -37.21 -31.55
C GLU A 1097 -43.78 -37.88 -32.24
N GLU A 1098 -43.67 -39.15 -32.65
CA GLU A 1098 -44.78 -39.87 -33.31
C GLU A 1098 -46.00 -40.03 -32.36
N GLU A 1099 -45.72 -40.24 -31.07
CA GLU A 1099 -46.67 -40.26 -29.96
C GLU A 1099 -46.15 -39.28 -28.89
N ASN A 1100 -46.89 -38.19 -28.61
CA ASN A 1100 -46.47 -37.14 -27.68
C ASN A 1100 -47.23 -37.28 -26.36
N GLU A 1101 -46.52 -37.33 -25.23
CA GLU A 1101 -47.15 -37.38 -23.91
C GLU A 1101 -47.53 -35.99 -23.42
N VAL A 1102 -48.79 -35.82 -23.01
CA VAL A 1102 -49.28 -34.59 -22.39
C VAL A 1102 -49.67 -34.88 -20.95
N VAL A 1103 -49.00 -34.20 -20.01
CA VAL A 1103 -49.23 -34.31 -18.57
C VAL A 1103 -49.87 -33.02 -18.07
N ILE A 1104 -50.99 -33.11 -17.37
CA ILE A 1104 -51.72 -31.98 -16.77
C ILE A 1104 -51.91 -32.23 -15.28
N GLU A 1105 -51.40 -31.33 -14.46
CA GLU A 1105 -51.53 -31.38 -13.00
C GLU A 1105 -52.42 -30.21 -12.54
N VAL A 1106 -53.38 -30.49 -11.66
CA VAL A 1106 -54.31 -29.49 -11.12
C VAL A 1106 -54.48 -29.74 -9.64
N ASN A 1107 -54.19 -28.74 -8.79
CA ASN A 1107 -54.25 -28.91 -7.35
C ASN A 1107 -55.66 -29.35 -6.89
N GLY A 1108 -55.75 -30.48 -6.17
CA GLY A 1108 -56.99 -31.13 -5.75
C GLY A 1108 -57.62 -32.10 -6.76
N TYR A 1109 -56.92 -32.46 -7.85
CA TYR A 1109 -57.35 -33.46 -8.84
C TYR A 1109 -56.26 -34.49 -9.12
N GLU A 1110 -56.67 -35.68 -9.58
CA GLU A 1110 -55.76 -36.72 -10.08
C GLU A 1110 -54.96 -36.19 -11.28
N THR A 1111 -53.64 -36.47 -11.35
CA THR A 1111 -52.79 -36.04 -12.47
C THR A 1111 -53.21 -36.74 -13.77
N LEU A 1112 -53.51 -35.97 -14.80
CA LEU A 1112 -54.03 -36.47 -16.08
C LEU A 1112 -52.93 -36.57 -17.13
N THR A 1113 -52.58 -37.80 -17.52
CA THR A 1113 -51.61 -38.08 -18.59
C THR A 1113 -52.30 -38.75 -19.78
N PHE A 1114 -52.03 -38.29 -21.01
CA PHE A 1114 -52.56 -38.88 -22.25
C PHE A 1114 -51.64 -38.65 -23.45
N ILE A 1115 -51.79 -39.47 -24.49
CA ILE A 1115 -50.95 -39.44 -25.70
C ILE A 1115 -51.65 -38.69 -26.86
N VAL A 1116 -50.88 -37.91 -27.61
CA VAL A 1116 -51.30 -37.17 -28.81
C VAL A 1116 -50.42 -37.57 -30.01
N PRO A 1117 -50.96 -38.32 -31.00
CA PRO A 1117 -50.17 -38.77 -32.15
C PRO A 1117 -49.95 -37.66 -33.19
N LEU A 1118 -48.79 -37.69 -33.86
CA LEU A 1118 -48.38 -36.68 -34.84
C LEU A 1118 -49.19 -36.79 -36.15
N SER A 1119 -50.21 -35.94 -36.31
CA SER A 1119 -51.21 -36.15 -37.38
C SER A 1119 -50.77 -35.65 -38.76
N ALA A 1120 -50.31 -36.57 -39.61
CA ALA A 1120 -49.98 -36.29 -41.00
C ALA A 1120 -51.23 -36.26 -41.93
N SER A 1121 -51.77 -35.06 -42.16
CA SER A 1121 -52.82 -34.72 -43.15
C SER A 1121 -54.26 -35.16 -42.82
N GLU A 1122 -55.20 -34.77 -43.70
CA GLU A 1122 -56.64 -34.69 -43.41
C GLU A 1122 -57.38 -36.02 -43.64
N THR A 1123 -57.84 -36.66 -42.56
CA THR A 1123 -59.12 -37.41 -42.54
C THR A 1123 -59.56 -37.65 -41.10
N GLY A 1124 -60.87 -37.56 -40.82
CA GLY A 1124 -61.40 -37.87 -39.50
C GLY A 1124 -61.47 -39.38 -39.24
N VAL A 1125 -60.99 -39.82 -38.08
CA VAL A 1125 -61.11 -41.21 -37.61
C VAL A 1125 -61.93 -41.22 -36.33
N GLU A 1126 -63.06 -41.93 -36.35
CA GLU A 1126 -63.85 -42.17 -35.14
C GLU A 1126 -63.34 -43.40 -34.38
N GLY A 1127 -63.00 -43.20 -33.11
CA GLY A 1127 -63.20 -44.19 -32.06
C GLY A 1127 -62.06 -45.18 -31.77
N LYS A 1128 -61.51 -45.04 -30.56
CA LYS A 1128 -61.73 -46.06 -29.52
C LYS A 1128 -61.66 -45.45 -28.13
N SER A 1129 -62.58 -45.87 -27.26
CA SER A 1129 -62.49 -45.60 -25.83
C SER A 1129 -61.30 -46.35 -25.24
N ALA A 1130 -60.46 -45.65 -24.49
CA ALA A 1130 -59.49 -46.26 -23.59
C ALA A 1130 -60.20 -46.61 -22.28
N SER A 1131 -60.34 -47.91 -22.00
CA SER A 1131 -60.97 -48.40 -20.77
C SER A 1131 -59.98 -48.52 -19.63
N VAL A 1132 -60.33 -48.00 -18.45
CA VAL A 1132 -59.62 -48.29 -17.19
C VAL A 1132 -59.46 -49.81 -17.02
N SER A 1133 -58.31 -50.26 -16.51
CA SER A 1133 -58.11 -51.65 -16.10
C SER A 1133 -57.12 -51.74 -14.94
N LEU A 1134 -57.66 -51.77 -13.73
CA LEU A 1134 -56.93 -52.15 -12.52
C LEU A 1134 -56.43 -53.60 -12.64
N LYS A 1135 -55.20 -53.85 -12.20
CA LYS A 1135 -54.70 -55.20 -11.93
C LYS A 1135 -53.82 -55.21 -10.69
N ALA A 1136 -54.27 -55.92 -9.66
CA ALA A 1136 -53.43 -56.40 -8.57
C ALA A 1136 -53.15 -57.89 -8.78
N GLU A 1137 -51.95 -58.36 -8.42
CA GLU A 1137 -51.62 -59.79 -8.42
C GLU A 1137 -50.99 -60.23 -7.07
N GLU A 1138 -51.76 -61.04 -6.35
CA GLU A 1138 -51.40 -61.88 -5.21
C GLU A 1138 -52.11 -63.24 -5.49
N LYS A 1139 -51.69 -64.43 -5.04
CA LYS A 1139 -50.62 -64.89 -4.14
C LYS A 1139 -50.45 -66.41 -4.32
N ALA A 1140 -49.26 -66.99 -4.12
CA ALA A 1140 -49.11 -68.45 -3.90
C ALA A 1140 -47.77 -68.80 -3.19
N ALA A 1141 -47.78 -69.88 -2.40
CA ALA A 1141 -46.63 -70.44 -1.66
C ALA A 1141 -46.24 -71.84 -2.23
N GLU A 1142 -45.32 -72.66 -1.71
CA GLU A 1142 -44.81 -72.82 -0.33
C GLU A 1142 -43.50 -73.69 -0.25
N MET A 1143 -42.82 -73.61 0.91
CA MET A 1143 -41.91 -74.60 1.56
C MET A 1143 -40.43 -74.83 1.12
N LYS A 1144 -39.54 -74.54 2.10
CA LYS A 1144 -38.26 -75.20 2.48
C LYS A 1144 -37.02 -75.01 1.57
N GLU A 1145 -35.78 -75.07 2.09
CA GLU A 1145 -35.27 -75.66 3.35
C GLU A 1145 -34.14 -74.81 4.02
N GLU A 1146 -33.75 -75.14 5.26
CA GLU A 1146 -32.62 -74.58 6.05
C GLU A 1146 -31.25 -75.17 5.58
N PRO A 1147 -30.02 -74.71 6.02
CA PRO A 1147 -29.67 -74.40 7.42
C PRO A 1147 -28.53 -73.37 7.72
N ALA A 1148 -28.22 -73.25 9.02
CA ALA A 1148 -26.89 -73.11 9.65
C ALA A 1148 -26.42 -71.75 10.22
N GLU A 1149 -25.74 -71.84 11.37
CA GLU A 1149 -25.19 -70.79 12.22
C GLU A 1149 -23.65 -70.69 12.09
N THR A 1150 -23.09 -69.51 12.36
CA THR A 1150 -21.79 -69.22 13.01
C THR A 1150 -21.82 -67.70 13.33
N GLU A 1151 -21.73 -67.21 14.56
CA GLU A 1151 -20.63 -67.27 15.55
C GLU A 1151 -19.36 -66.49 15.18
N GLU A 1152 -18.96 -65.61 16.13
CA GLU A 1152 -17.58 -65.19 16.48
C GLU A 1152 -16.74 -64.35 15.49
N GLU A 1153 -15.87 -63.41 15.95
CA GLU A 1153 -15.75 -62.68 17.23
C GLU A 1153 -14.84 -61.44 17.03
N LYS A 1154 -14.82 -60.53 18.03
CA LYS A 1154 -13.68 -59.67 18.48
C LYS A 1154 -13.12 -58.52 17.60
N THR A 1155 -12.87 -57.41 18.32
CA THR A 1155 -11.67 -56.51 18.36
C THR A 1155 -10.65 -56.53 17.20
N GLU A 1156 -10.02 -55.41 16.83
CA GLU A 1156 -9.48 -54.36 17.73
C GLU A 1156 -9.28 -53.00 17.03
N GLU A 1157 -8.94 -51.96 17.80
CA GLU A 1157 -8.43 -50.63 17.36
C GLU A 1157 -7.07 -50.75 16.60
N PRO A 1158 -6.49 -49.73 15.90
CA PRO A 1158 -6.63 -48.28 16.19
C PRO A 1158 -6.50 -47.25 15.02
N LYS A 1159 -6.57 -45.96 15.43
CA LYS A 1159 -5.81 -44.77 14.93
C LYS A 1159 -6.11 -44.11 13.58
N GLU A 1160 -6.23 -42.77 13.68
CA GLU A 1160 -5.70 -41.70 12.81
C GLU A 1160 -6.29 -41.45 11.41
N GLU A 1161 -7.02 -40.32 11.34
CA GLU A 1161 -7.00 -39.20 10.38
C GLU A 1161 -5.96 -39.19 9.23
N PRO A 1162 -6.17 -38.38 8.17
CA PRO A 1162 -7.44 -37.98 7.55
C PRO A 1162 -7.40 -37.97 5.99
N ALA A 1163 -8.55 -37.70 5.36
CA ALA A 1163 -8.67 -37.14 4.00
C ALA A 1163 -9.92 -36.23 4.02
N GLU A 1164 -9.83 -34.93 3.71
CA GLU A 1164 -9.46 -34.27 2.44
C GLU A 1164 -10.54 -34.37 1.35
N THR A 1165 -10.93 -33.19 0.85
CA THR A 1165 -11.60 -32.89 -0.43
C THR A 1165 -12.97 -33.57 -0.66
N GLU A 1166 -13.84 -33.13 -1.58
CA GLU A 1166 -13.73 -32.15 -2.68
C GLU A 1166 -14.67 -30.94 -2.44
N GLU A 1167 -14.48 -29.73 -3.01
CA GLU A 1167 -14.31 -29.40 -4.44
C GLU A 1167 -15.55 -29.80 -5.29
N GLU A 1168 -15.99 -29.08 -6.33
CA GLU A 1168 -15.70 -27.71 -6.78
C GLU A 1168 -16.79 -27.26 -7.79
N LYS A 1169 -16.95 -25.93 -8.02
CA LYS A 1169 -17.58 -25.37 -9.25
C LYS A 1169 -18.99 -25.93 -9.56
N THR A 1170 -19.60 -25.85 -10.76
CA THR A 1170 -19.81 -24.72 -11.72
C THR A 1170 -21.35 -24.61 -11.93
N GLU A 1171 -22.01 -23.75 -12.72
CA GLU A 1171 -21.68 -22.93 -13.89
C GLU A 1171 -22.77 -21.84 -14.08
N GLU A 1172 -22.46 -20.75 -14.81
CA GLU A 1172 -23.25 -20.03 -15.84
C GLU A 1172 -24.82 -19.96 -15.88
N PRO A 1173 -25.44 -19.08 -16.71
CA PRO A 1173 -25.04 -17.74 -17.17
C PRO A 1173 -26.21 -16.70 -17.13
N LYS A 1174 -25.98 -15.54 -17.79
CA LYS A 1174 -26.88 -14.58 -18.51
C LYS A 1174 -28.37 -14.95 -18.70
N GLU A 1175 -29.31 -14.01 -18.90
CA GLU A 1175 -29.20 -12.76 -19.69
C GLU A 1175 -30.28 -11.68 -19.33
N GLU A 1176 -30.18 -10.50 -19.96
CA GLU A 1176 -31.09 -9.33 -19.92
C GLU A 1176 -32.47 -9.59 -20.63
N PRO A 1177 -33.51 -8.70 -20.62
CA PRO A 1177 -33.44 -7.22 -20.66
C PRO A 1177 -34.53 -6.42 -19.87
N ALA A 1178 -34.66 -5.12 -20.17
CA ALA A 1178 -35.49 -4.11 -19.50
C ALA A 1178 -36.69 -3.59 -20.34
N GLU A 1179 -37.57 -2.81 -19.70
CA GLU A 1179 -38.46 -1.72 -20.21
C GLU A 1179 -39.16 -1.13 -18.94
N THR A 1180 -39.16 0.15 -18.53
CA THR A 1180 -39.37 1.50 -19.13
C THR A 1180 -40.83 1.90 -19.42
N GLU A 1181 -41.37 2.78 -18.56
CA GLU A 1181 -42.37 3.87 -18.78
C GLU A 1181 -42.61 4.51 -17.37
N GLU A 1182 -43.00 5.76 -17.11
CA GLU A 1182 -42.99 7.12 -17.68
C GLU A 1182 -44.20 7.88 -17.09
N GLU A 1183 -44.16 9.22 -17.05
CA GLU A 1183 -45.25 10.15 -16.70
C GLU A 1183 -45.78 10.13 -15.22
N LYS A 1184 -46.28 11.23 -14.62
CA LYS A 1184 -46.43 12.62 -15.09
C LYS A 1184 -46.37 13.67 -13.95
N THR A 1185 -46.14 14.91 -14.38
CA THR A 1185 -46.21 16.22 -13.72
C THR A 1185 -47.44 16.53 -12.85
N GLU A 1186 -47.30 17.45 -11.89
CA GLU A 1186 -47.94 18.80 -11.98
C GLU A 1186 -47.29 19.87 -11.06
N GLU A 1187 -47.43 21.14 -11.45
CA GLU A 1187 -46.95 22.38 -10.80
C GLU A 1187 -48.03 23.46 -11.08
N PRO A 1188 -48.27 24.49 -10.22
CA PRO A 1188 -47.65 25.80 -10.49
C PRO A 1188 -47.53 26.84 -9.33
N LYS A 1189 -46.47 27.67 -9.38
CA LYS A 1189 -46.45 29.15 -9.05
C LYS A 1189 -46.80 29.63 -7.60
N GLU A 1190 -46.60 30.88 -7.18
CA GLU A 1190 -46.34 32.18 -7.85
C GLU A 1190 -45.51 33.17 -6.97
N GLU A 1191 -44.79 34.14 -7.56
CA GLU A 1191 -44.20 35.32 -6.86
C GLU A 1191 -45.16 36.54 -6.92
N PRO A 1192 -44.98 37.57 -6.06
CA PRO A 1192 -44.35 38.81 -6.57
C PRO A 1192 -43.52 39.61 -5.53
N ALA A 1193 -42.91 40.72 -5.97
CA ALA A 1193 -42.15 41.69 -5.19
C ALA A 1193 -42.78 43.10 -5.19
N GLU A 1194 -42.07 44.10 -4.60
CA GLU A 1194 -42.36 45.56 -4.62
C GLU A 1194 -43.57 46.06 -3.78
N THR A 1195 -43.66 47.30 -3.27
CA THR A 1195 -42.78 48.50 -3.32
C THR A 1195 -42.90 49.40 -2.05
N GLU A 1196 -42.15 50.52 -2.05
CA GLU A 1196 -42.05 51.64 -1.10
C GLU A 1196 -43.36 52.38 -0.69
N GLU A 1197 -43.33 53.13 0.43
CA GLU A 1197 -43.68 54.57 0.42
C GLU A 1197 -43.03 55.34 1.61
N GLU A 1198 -43.22 56.67 1.71
CA GLU A 1198 -42.23 57.62 2.28
C GLU A 1198 -42.78 58.60 3.35
N LYS A 1199 -41.86 59.33 4.03
CA LYS A 1199 -41.89 60.80 4.35
C LYS A 1199 -42.27 61.37 5.76
N THR A 1200 -41.31 62.13 6.32
CA THR A 1200 -41.40 63.39 7.15
C THR A 1200 -42.10 63.39 8.53
N GLU A 1201 -41.59 64.04 9.59
CA GLU A 1201 -41.09 65.43 9.73
C GLU A 1201 -39.84 65.61 10.65
N GLU A 1202 -39.26 66.82 10.67
CA GLU A 1202 -38.17 67.32 11.56
C GLU A 1202 -38.75 68.08 12.80
N PRO A 1203 -37.98 68.74 13.73
CA PRO A 1203 -36.52 68.93 13.85
C PRO A 1203 -35.89 68.91 15.30
N LYS A 1204 -34.58 69.25 15.36
CA LYS A 1204 -33.83 70.03 16.40
C LYS A 1204 -32.86 69.36 17.42
N GLU A 1205 -31.59 69.81 17.27
CA GLU A 1205 -30.65 70.37 18.29
C GLU A 1205 -29.62 69.52 19.09
N GLU A 1206 -28.43 70.15 19.20
CA GLU A 1206 -27.15 69.88 19.91
C GLU A 1206 -27.22 70.20 21.44
N PRO A 1207 -26.17 70.07 22.31
CA PRO A 1207 -24.70 70.05 22.08
C PRO A 1207 -23.84 69.05 22.95
N ALA A 1208 -22.53 69.35 23.08
CA ALA A 1208 -21.44 68.61 23.78
C ALA A 1208 -21.40 68.84 25.34
N GLU A 1209 -20.39 68.54 26.18
CA GLU A 1209 -18.90 68.59 26.13
C GLU A 1209 -18.18 67.67 27.19
N THR A 1210 -16.84 67.48 27.06
CA THR A 1210 -15.75 67.33 28.10
C THR A 1210 -15.81 66.24 29.23
N GLU A 1211 -14.75 65.86 30.02
CA GLU A 1211 -13.30 66.20 30.17
C GLU A 1211 -12.46 65.07 30.87
N GLU A 1212 -11.10 65.17 30.78
CA GLU A 1212 -9.95 64.86 31.71
C GLU A 1212 -10.07 64.04 33.05
N GLU A 1213 -9.03 63.51 33.74
CA GLU A 1213 -7.60 63.08 33.49
C GLU A 1213 -7.00 62.43 34.82
N LYS A 1214 -5.72 61.98 34.82
CA LYS A 1214 -4.81 61.56 35.95
C LYS A 1214 -5.04 60.18 36.61
N ALA A 1215 -4.02 59.35 36.96
CA ALA A 1215 -2.68 59.50 37.62
C ALA A 1215 -2.78 59.58 39.18
N GLU A 1216 -1.83 59.09 40.01
CA GLU A 1216 -0.36 58.96 39.88
C GLU A 1216 0.22 57.81 40.80
N GLU A 1217 1.56 57.65 40.89
CA GLU A 1217 2.31 56.67 41.73
C GLU A 1217 2.45 57.13 43.23
N PRO A 1218 3.37 56.64 44.14
CA PRO A 1218 4.35 55.52 44.12
C PRO A 1218 4.55 54.69 45.44
N LYS A 1219 5.44 53.68 45.35
CA LYS A 1219 6.37 53.05 46.35
C LYS A 1219 6.25 53.38 47.86
N VAL A 1220 6.47 52.35 48.72
CA VAL A 1220 7.70 52.18 49.57
C VAL A 1220 7.66 50.93 50.49
N GLU A 1221 8.86 50.36 50.72
CA GLU A 1221 9.37 49.37 51.71
C GLU A 1221 9.07 49.63 53.22
N PRO A 1222 9.59 48.85 54.23
CA PRO A 1222 9.96 47.41 54.29
C PRO A 1222 9.61 46.67 55.63
N LYS A 1223 9.99 45.37 55.70
CA LYS A 1223 10.68 44.66 56.82
C LYS A 1223 10.02 44.20 58.15
N GLU A 1224 10.60 43.07 58.59
CA GLU A 1224 11.00 42.64 59.95
C GLU A 1224 10.18 41.59 60.77
N GLU A 1225 10.97 40.82 61.52
CA GLU A 1225 10.70 39.64 62.39
C GLU A 1225 10.04 40.05 63.75
N PRO A 1226 9.81 39.20 64.81
CA PRO A 1226 10.37 37.85 65.07
C PRO A 1226 9.53 36.82 65.87
N ALA A 1227 10.14 35.63 66.09
CA ALA A 1227 10.08 34.72 67.25
C ALA A 1227 8.71 34.22 67.82
N GLY A 1228 8.60 33.02 68.41
CA GLY A 1228 9.57 31.93 68.65
C GLY A 1228 9.20 31.11 69.91
N THR A 1229 9.98 30.06 70.23
CA THR A 1229 9.94 29.24 71.49
C THR A 1229 8.68 28.39 71.77
N ALA A 1230 8.74 27.24 72.47
CA ALA A 1230 9.81 26.27 72.78
C ALA A 1230 9.20 25.00 73.47
N GLU A 1231 10.07 24.05 73.87
CA GLU A 1231 9.87 23.02 74.92
C GLU A 1231 8.93 21.81 74.64
N ASP A 1232 9.17 20.59 75.16
CA ASP A 1232 10.42 19.90 75.59
C ASP A 1232 10.16 18.39 75.89
N LYS A 1233 11.21 17.54 75.86
CA LYS A 1233 11.36 16.23 76.60
C LYS A 1233 10.35 15.08 76.32
N THR A 1234 10.58 13.79 76.63
CA THR A 1234 11.72 13.01 77.22
C THR A 1234 11.56 11.49 76.93
N GLU A 1235 12.67 10.74 76.92
CA GLU A 1235 12.84 9.36 77.49
C GLU A 1235 12.07 8.13 76.91
N ASP A 1236 12.59 6.88 76.93
CA ASP A 1236 13.99 6.39 77.09
C ASP A 1236 14.21 4.91 76.62
N THR A 1237 15.48 4.56 76.37
CA THR A 1237 16.13 3.23 76.54
C THR A 1237 15.74 1.92 75.79
N LYS A 1238 16.78 1.39 75.09
CA LYS A 1238 17.44 0.04 75.25
C LYS A 1238 16.91 -1.26 74.58
N LYS A 1239 17.85 -1.84 73.80
CA LYS A 1239 18.36 -3.25 73.84
C LYS A 1239 17.42 -4.41 73.39
N GLU A 1240 17.91 -5.59 72.98
CA GLU A 1240 19.29 -6.11 72.85
C GLU A 1240 19.47 -7.05 71.62
N THR A 1241 20.73 -7.41 71.34
CA THR A 1241 21.27 -8.23 70.25
C THR A 1241 20.73 -9.67 70.16
N VAL A 1242 20.85 -10.30 68.97
CA VAL A 1242 21.61 -11.58 68.72
C VAL A 1242 21.62 -11.93 67.23
N GLU A 1243 22.76 -12.42 66.71
CA GLU A 1243 22.91 -13.06 65.38
C GLU A 1243 23.10 -14.58 65.49
N ILE A 1244 22.45 -15.37 64.63
CA ILE A 1244 22.83 -16.72 64.16
C ILE A 1244 22.20 -16.86 62.75
N LYS A 1245 22.82 -17.08 61.58
CA LYS A 1245 24.08 -17.70 61.08
C LYS A 1245 23.89 -19.14 60.53
N GLU A 1246 24.25 -19.32 59.25
CA GLU A 1246 24.40 -20.57 58.46
C GLU A 1246 23.13 -21.45 58.24
N GLU A 1247 22.69 -21.79 57.01
CA GLU A 1247 23.31 -22.41 55.81
C GLU A 1247 23.31 -23.96 55.85
N ASN A 1248 22.52 -24.61 54.99
CA ASN A 1248 22.94 -25.66 54.02
C ASN A 1248 21.76 -26.33 53.26
N ALA A 1249 22.09 -27.11 52.23
CA ALA A 1249 21.18 -27.49 51.13
C ALA A 1249 20.74 -28.98 51.09
N LYS A 1250 19.81 -29.24 50.15
CA LYS A 1250 19.60 -30.46 49.34
C LYS A 1250 18.65 -31.59 49.82
N GLU A 1251 18.09 -32.23 48.78
CA GLU A 1251 17.30 -33.48 48.71
C GLU A 1251 15.88 -33.44 49.33
N ALA A 1252 14.86 -34.12 48.77
CA ALA A 1252 14.77 -35.00 47.59
C ALA A 1252 13.52 -34.69 46.73
N ALA A 1253 13.32 -35.42 45.63
CA ALA A 1253 12.33 -35.14 44.59
C ALA A 1253 11.29 -36.28 44.36
N GLU A 1254 10.44 -36.08 43.35
CA GLU A 1254 9.60 -37.04 42.61
C GLU A 1254 8.17 -37.37 43.09
N SER A 1255 7.34 -37.66 42.07
CA SER A 1255 5.93 -38.06 42.06
C SER A 1255 4.88 -36.99 42.45
N LYS A 1256 3.80 -36.79 41.68
CA LYS A 1256 3.46 -37.35 40.36
C LYS A 1256 2.52 -36.43 39.57
N THR A 1257 2.69 -36.42 38.25
CA THR A 1257 1.72 -36.03 37.22
C THR A 1257 0.33 -36.64 37.47
N GLU A 1258 -0.76 -35.98 37.08
CA GLU A 1258 -1.12 -35.67 35.68
C GLU A 1258 -1.58 -34.23 35.44
#